data_AF-A0A0F0DK43-F1
#
_entry.id   AF-A0A0F0DK43-F1
#
_cell.length_a   1.000
_cell.length_b   1.000
_cell.length_c   1.000
_cell.angle_alpha   90.00
_cell.angle_beta   90.00
_cell.angle_gamma   90.00
#
_symmetry.space_group_name_H-M   'P 1'
#
loop_
_entity.id
_entity.type
_entity.pdbx_description
1 polymer ?
#
loop_
_entity_poly.entity_id
_entity_poly.type
_entity_poly.pdbx_seq_one_letter_code
_entity_poly.pdbx_strand_id
1 'polypeptide(L)'
;MREALVDVENADHLHTDFYDRTRLATWVRQFPGLTVWARERVGRVLAGWHPYSAWAGGTVDDEYLMDDKLRLHVGKRRDTQAQPILDGIDVLRDELARPGRAVRLVGLSGVGKTRFAQALFDCRIGARALAPFLAIYTNLVDEPSPQPIGLASDIVATGTRAVLVVDNCPPDLHRRLVDVCKRPESTISVLTIEYDVRDDQPEETRVVTLDTSSIELIEQLVARRYTHLSRVDARTIAEVSGGNARIAIALAETVKRSDSIAGLSNDELFDRLFRQRHVHDNALLLAAQACSLVYSFEGESVGGDHAELPRLAALAGQTVAETYRHVSELHHRELVQRRGVWRAVLPHAIANRLAARALDGIPFSLIEQALLGKGADRLARSFSRRLSYLHSHDSAKKIAQRWLEPEGLLGDVFSLNELGMAMFQNVAPVAPESALAAIERGCKTAESRSAYAWQKYVHVLRSISYDAELFERCAALLTEVATNGFDDQTSKLAKDVFTSLFKLHLSGTHATISQRLRVVEGLLRAADHGVQELGLAALGGVLQAVNFGPAWQFDFGARPRDFGYRPKSEQERHLWYSTALAFIENLALTEGVLKARLLQLLGKKFRPLWTWAHMHDELESLSIKITADGFWLDGWAGCRQIIRFDAGGQSPDLTSRIESLERLLRPIDLAARARAAVHGDSTGWEDTDEASADGHDLMARHQRMEERAVELGSAVALEGDILSAILPDIVLGGVRDHAFGRGLALAAPNIRATWGVLIDAFDRTPQDHLDTRLLSGFIAGLWERDCELAHELLDGALAHKRLLPLLPILSSSVVLDDRCLERLRQALATGQVPVHRYKQLMYGRTTSQLSAQILERLVLDIAQQTEGYHVAVDILYMRLSTDRIDGRSLAPELLDIGRALLRRPILRDRHADGDYNLGQLVKLCVTGPTASRVASDAVIAVRRAIESRETHVFEWSDFLFALTLAQPRAVLDALFGGNNTEEREVAVAEFQPTAHLRPNWMEAVPADTLIAWCAEDPTIRFVVAASIVTFAHGGQNGAPPVWTDHARMLLSAAPNKERVLAAFIDRFWPSSWSGSRAAIAEDNARLLDSSEVLALPELKPMVMQAKLTLAADIEKERRWETNHDQEMDGRFE
;
A
#
# COMPACT_ATOMS: atom_id res chain seq x y z
N MET A 1 8.49 -53.21 45.10
CA MET A 1 9.01 -52.57 43.87
C MET A 1 9.01 -53.53 42.69
N ARG A 2 9.63 -54.72 42.79
CA ARG A 2 9.47 -55.77 41.76
C ARG A 2 8.04 -56.27 41.60
N GLU A 3 7.26 -56.32 42.68
CA GLU A 3 5.81 -56.60 42.62
C GLU A 3 5.02 -55.61 41.75
N ALA A 4 5.52 -54.39 41.53
CA ALA A 4 4.86 -53.39 40.67
C ALA A 4 5.22 -53.55 39.18
N LEU A 5 6.10 -54.50 38.84
CA LEU A 5 6.54 -54.82 37.47
C LEU A 5 5.92 -56.13 36.96
N VAL A 6 4.96 -56.71 37.69
CA VAL A 6 4.34 -58.01 37.37
C VAL A 6 3.71 -58.05 35.98
N ASP A 7 3.22 -56.91 35.49
CA ASP A 7 2.55 -56.80 34.19
C ASP A 7 3.48 -56.33 33.05
N VAL A 8 4.80 -56.22 33.29
CA VAL A 8 5.78 -55.74 32.31
C VAL A 8 6.52 -56.92 31.69
N GLU A 9 6.44 -57.10 30.37
CA GLU A 9 7.20 -58.13 29.65
C GLU A 9 8.71 -57.97 29.86
N ASN A 10 9.40 -59.07 30.18
CA ASN A 10 10.82 -59.12 30.54
C ASN A 10 11.18 -58.29 31.79
N ALA A 11 10.27 -58.15 32.76
CA ALA A 11 10.52 -57.45 34.03
C ALA A 11 11.74 -57.99 34.81
N ASP A 12 12.03 -59.27 34.65
CA ASP A 12 13.19 -59.98 35.18
C ASP A 12 14.53 -59.52 34.57
N HIS A 13 14.50 -58.88 33.40
CA HIS A 13 15.65 -58.24 32.77
C HIS A 13 15.84 -56.77 33.18
N LEU A 14 14.90 -56.19 33.93
CA LEU A 14 14.96 -54.80 34.39
C LEU A 14 15.71 -54.69 35.72
N HIS A 15 16.76 -53.86 35.74
CA HIS A 15 17.48 -53.54 36.97
C HIS A 15 16.66 -52.58 37.83
N THR A 16 16.07 -53.09 38.91
CA THR A 16 15.36 -52.28 39.91
C THR A 16 16.31 -51.76 40.98
N ASP A 17 16.40 -50.43 41.14
CA ASP A 17 17.21 -49.77 42.17
C ASP A 17 16.32 -48.90 43.08
N PHE A 18 16.63 -48.83 44.37
CA PHE A 18 15.90 -48.01 45.35
C PHE A 18 16.72 -46.77 45.74
N TYR A 19 16.13 -45.60 45.49
CA TYR A 19 16.69 -44.31 45.86
C TYR A 19 16.10 -43.90 47.21
N ASP A 20 16.83 -44.16 48.29
CA ASP A 20 16.46 -43.69 49.62
C ASP A 20 16.69 -42.18 49.77
N ARG A 21 16.17 -41.57 50.85
CA ARG A 21 16.34 -40.14 51.12
C ARG A 21 17.81 -39.69 51.16
N THR A 22 18.70 -40.58 51.57
CA THR A 22 20.14 -40.29 51.70
C THR A 22 20.78 -40.21 50.32
N ARG A 23 20.47 -41.16 49.43
CA ARG A 23 20.97 -41.21 48.06
C ARG A 23 20.41 -40.07 47.22
N LEU A 24 19.13 -39.72 47.40
CA LEU A 24 18.55 -38.52 46.81
C LEU A 24 19.24 -37.24 47.30
N ALA A 25 19.50 -37.11 48.61
CA ALA A 25 20.22 -35.95 49.14
C ALA A 25 21.66 -35.85 48.63
N THR A 26 22.37 -36.98 48.53
CA THR A 26 23.72 -37.05 47.95
C THR A 26 23.72 -36.68 46.47
N TRP A 27 22.73 -37.15 45.71
CA TRP A 27 22.55 -36.78 44.31
C TRP A 27 22.25 -35.29 44.14
N VAL A 28 21.32 -34.72 44.91
CA VAL A 28 21.01 -33.28 44.86
C VAL A 28 22.23 -32.41 45.19
N ARG A 29 23.08 -32.84 46.14
CA ARG A 29 24.31 -32.12 46.50
C ARG A 29 25.34 -32.05 45.38
N GLN A 30 25.27 -32.91 44.36
CA GLN A 30 26.13 -32.83 43.18
C GLN A 30 25.74 -31.66 42.27
N PHE A 31 24.55 -31.08 42.45
CA PHE A 31 24.00 -29.99 41.64
C PHE A 31 23.64 -28.79 42.53
N PRO A 32 24.54 -27.81 42.66
CA PRO A 32 24.32 -26.62 43.48
C PRO A 32 23.01 -25.88 43.19
N GLY A 33 22.62 -25.73 41.92
CA GLY A 33 21.33 -25.10 41.55
C GLY A 33 20.10 -25.87 42.05
N LEU A 34 20.12 -27.21 42.01
CA LEU A 34 19.06 -28.04 42.61
C LEU A 34 19.07 -27.96 44.13
N THR A 35 20.22 -27.75 44.75
CA THR A 35 20.31 -27.54 46.20
C THR A 35 19.61 -26.23 46.60
N VAL A 36 19.80 -25.14 45.84
CA VAL A 36 19.08 -23.87 46.05
C VAL A 36 17.58 -24.07 45.85
N TRP A 37 17.18 -24.75 44.77
CA TRP A 37 15.77 -25.06 44.48
C TRP A 37 15.10 -25.91 45.57
N ALA A 38 15.75 -26.99 46.01
CA ALA A 38 15.22 -27.88 47.03
C ALA A 38 15.06 -27.15 48.37
N ARG A 39 16.04 -26.30 48.71
CA ARG A 39 16.00 -25.42 49.89
C ARG A 39 14.83 -24.44 49.84
N GLU A 40 14.57 -23.85 48.69
CA GLU A 40 13.43 -22.97 48.47
C GLU A 40 12.10 -23.69 48.67
N ARG A 41 11.94 -24.89 48.11
CA ARG A 41 10.72 -25.71 48.24
C ARG A 41 10.41 -26.18 49.66
N VAL A 42 11.43 -26.33 50.50
CA VAL A 42 11.27 -26.72 51.92
C VAL A 42 11.30 -25.54 52.90
N GLY A 43 11.24 -24.29 52.39
CA GLY A 43 11.19 -23.08 53.21
C GLY A 43 12.52 -22.74 53.94
N ARG A 44 13.65 -23.26 53.46
CA ARG A 44 15.00 -22.99 53.98
C ARG A 44 15.84 -22.23 52.96
N VAL A 45 15.28 -21.15 52.43
CA VAL A 45 15.86 -20.34 51.35
C VAL A 45 17.22 -19.77 51.75
N LEU A 46 18.16 -19.73 50.81
CA LEU A 46 19.37 -18.92 50.95
C LEU A 46 19.01 -17.46 50.66
N ALA A 47 19.26 -16.57 51.60
CA ALA A 47 18.84 -15.17 51.47
C ALA A 47 19.45 -14.52 50.22
N GLY A 48 18.59 -13.95 49.36
CA GLY A 48 18.96 -13.30 48.10
C GLY A 48 19.41 -14.24 46.98
N TRP A 49 19.30 -15.58 47.14
CA TRP A 49 19.71 -16.57 46.15
C TRP A 49 18.52 -17.36 45.61
N HIS A 50 18.43 -17.46 44.29
CA HIS A 50 17.35 -18.13 43.58
C HIS A 50 17.89 -19.17 42.60
N PRO A 51 17.18 -20.30 42.40
CA PRO A 51 17.47 -21.21 41.29
C PRO A 51 16.95 -20.62 39.97
N TYR A 52 17.05 -21.39 38.88
CA TYR A 52 16.34 -21.05 37.64
C TYR A 52 14.84 -20.86 37.90
N SER A 53 14.35 -19.65 37.62
CA SER A 53 12.98 -19.21 37.86
C SER A 53 12.69 -17.95 37.03
N ALA A 54 11.53 -17.31 37.21
CA ALA A 54 11.13 -16.11 36.48
C ALA A 54 11.84 -14.84 37.00
N TRP A 55 13.14 -14.71 36.73
CA TRP A 55 13.98 -13.61 37.25
C TRP A 55 13.54 -12.20 36.80
N ALA A 56 12.91 -12.09 35.63
CA ALA A 56 12.42 -10.83 35.07
C ALA A 56 10.92 -10.57 35.34
N GLY A 57 10.29 -11.35 36.23
CA GLY A 57 8.85 -11.35 36.48
C GLY A 57 8.07 -12.25 35.51
N GLY A 58 6.76 -12.45 35.79
CA GLY A 58 5.90 -13.34 35.02
C GLY A 58 6.01 -14.81 35.45
N THR A 59 5.80 -15.74 34.51
CA THR A 59 5.97 -17.18 34.73
C THR A 59 7.19 -17.72 33.96
N VAL A 60 7.73 -18.86 34.40
CA VAL A 60 8.84 -19.53 33.69
C VAL A 60 8.41 -19.98 32.29
N ASP A 61 7.12 -20.27 32.12
CA ASP A 61 6.53 -20.72 30.86
C ASP A 61 6.24 -19.58 29.86
N ASP A 62 6.34 -18.31 30.29
CA ASP A 62 6.12 -17.17 29.42
C ASP A 62 7.08 -17.25 28.20
N GLU A 63 6.54 -17.00 27.02
CA GLU A 63 7.29 -17.00 25.77
C GLU A 63 8.34 -15.86 25.78
N TYR A 64 9.51 -16.12 25.21
CA TYR A 64 10.50 -15.08 24.98
C TYR A 64 10.26 -14.46 23.59
N LEU A 65 9.95 -13.16 23.56
CA LEU A 65 9.69 -12.44 22.32
C LEU A 65 10.99 -12.17 21.56
N MET A 66 10.96 -12.42 20.25
CA MET A 66 12.10 -12.27 19.34
C MET A 66 11.87 -11.11 18.38
N ASP A 67 12.96 -10.48 17.94
CA ASP A 67 12.94 -9.53 16.83
C ASP A 67 14.13 -9.74 15.90
N ASP A 68 13.97 -9.26 14.66
CA ASP A 68 14.99 -9.32 13.62
C ASP A 68 16.01 -8.18 13.73
N LYS A 69 15.86 -7.30 14.73
CA LYS A 69 16.77 -6.17 14.97
C LYS A 69 18.11 -6.67 15.50
N LEU A 70 19.18 -6.36 14.78
CA LEU A 70 20.56 -6.58 15.24
C LEU A 70 20.82 -5.68 16.45
N ARG A 71 20.86 -6.26 17.66
CA ARG A 71 20.93 -5.50 18.92
C ARG A 71 21.91 -6.06 19.94
N LEU A 72 22.74 -7.03 19.52
CA LEU A 72 23.75 -7.62 20.39
C LEU A 72 25.15 -7.36 19.84
N HIS A 73 26.04 -6.83 20.67
CA HIS A 73 27.45 -6.60 20.32
C HIS A 73 28.34 -7.49 21.18
N VAL A 74 29.12 -8.36 20.53
CA VAL A 74 29.97 -9.34 21.20
C VAL A 74 31.44 -8.99 20.97
N GLY A 75 32.07 -8.27 21.90
CA GLY A 75 33.46 -7.82 21.71
C GLY A 75 33.96 -6.85 22.80
N LYS A 76 35.28 -6.56 22.77
CA LYS A 76 35.92 -5.61 23.70
C LYS A 76 35.67 -4.13 23.36
N ARG A 77 35.18 -3.83 22.15
CA ARG A 77 34.88 -2.46 21.67
C ARG A 77 33.43 -2.37 21.20
N ARG A 78 32.78 -1.23 21.44
CA ARG A 78 31.40 -0.95 20.98
C ARG A 78 31.25 -0.95 19.45
N ASP A 79 32.34 -0.78 18.68
CA ASP A 79 32.36 -0.85 17.19
C ASP A 79 32.26 -2.26 16.59
N THR A 80 31.94 -3.28 17.40
CA THR A 80 31.74 -4.63 16.86
C THR A 80 30.39 -4.71 16.16
N GLN A 81 30.32 -5.32 14.98
CA GLN A 81 29.08 -5.44 14.19
C GLN A 81 27.95 -6.06 15.02
N ALA A 82 26.77 -5.42 15.00
CA ALA A 82 25.59 -5.90 15.73
C ALA A 82 25.13 -7.26 15.16
N GLN A 83 24.72 -8.17 16.04
CA GLN A 83 24.29 -9.53 15.71
C GLN A 83 22.83 -9.78 16.12
N PRO A 84 22.15 -10.77 15.49
CA PRO A 84 20.85 -11.24 15.94
C PRO A 84 20.91 -11.83 17.36
N ILE A 85 19.80 -11.74 18.10
CA ILE A 85 19.71 -12.27 19.46
C ILE A 85 19.94 -13.78 19.51
N LEU A 86 19.43 -14.53 18.53
CA LEU A 86 19.57 -16.00 18.46
C LEU A 86 21.04 -16.41 18.45
N ASP A 87 21.81 -15.85 17.54
CA ASP A 87 23.24 -16.14 17.39
C ASP A 87 23.98 -15.79 18.68
N GLY A 88 23.62 -14.66 19.28
CA GLY A 88 24.11 -14.23 20.57
C GLY A 88 23.86 -15.20 21.71
N ILE A 89 22.62 -15.69 21.83
CA ILE A 89 22.22 -16.70 22.83
C ILE A 89 23.07 -17.96 22.67
N ASP A 90 23.21 -18.44 21.43
CA ASP A 90 23.98 -19.65 21.13
C ASP A 90 25.48 -19.48 21.46
N VAL A 91 26.08 -18.34 21.09
CA VAL A 91 27.48 -18.02 21.42
C VAL A 91 27.70 -17.96 22.94
N LEU A 92 26.78 -17.35 23.67
CA LEU A 92 26.83 -17.24 25.13
C LEU A 92 26.65 -18.58 25.82
N ARG A 93 25.78 -19.44 25.29
CA ARG A 93 25.60 -20.82 25.77
C ARG A 93 26.88 -21.62 25.59
N ASP A 94 27.52 -21.53 24.42
CA ASP A 94 28.76 -22.26 24.15
C ASP A 94 29.92 -21.80 25.05
N GLU A 95 30.01 -20.51 25.38
CA GLU A 95 30.98 -19.97 26.35
C GLU A 95 30.64 -20.40 27.79
N LEU A 96 29.41 -20.17 28.24
CA LEU A 96 29.00 -20.46 29.62
C LEU A 96 28.89 -21.96 29.90
N ALA A 97 28.79 -22.82 28.88
CA ALA A 97 28.85 -24.26 29.04
C ALA A 97 30.24 -24.74 29.49
N ARG A 98 31.31 -24.01 29.13
CA ARG A 98 32.69 -24.33 29.51
C ARG A 98 33.01 -23.79 30.91
N PRO A 99 33.57 -24.60 31.82
CA PRO A 99 34.06 -24.12 33.12
C PRO A 99 35.13 -23.04 32.96
N GLY A 100 35.22 -22.14 33.94
CA GLY A 100 36.25 -21.10 33.99
C GLY A 100 36.03 -19.90 33.06
N ARG A 101 34.81 -19.74 32.53
CA ARG A 101 34.44 -18.64 31.63
C ARG A 101 33.62 -17.57 32.35
N ALA A 102 33.95 -16.31 32.06
CA ALA A 102 33.28 -15.15 32.63
C ALA A 102 32.76 -14.23 31.52
N VAL A 103 31.49 -13.88 31.64
CA VAL A 103 30.74 -13.04 30.70
C VAL A 103 30.18 -11.85 31.47
N ARG A 104 30.23 -10.66 30.86
CA ARG A 104 29.60 -9.45 31.38
C ARG A 104 28.58 -8.91 30.39
N LEU A 105 27.31 -8.87 30.79
CA LEU A 105 26.20 -8.32 30.02
C LEU A 105 25.94 -6.86 30.42
N VAL A 106 26.08 -5.95 29.46
CA VAL A 106 25.92 -4.50 29.64
C VAL A 106 24.83 -3.93 28.73
N GLY A 107 24.28 -2.77 29.07
CA GLY A 107 23.25 -2.08 28.27
C GLY A 107 22.30 -1.25 29.13
N LEU A 108 21.48 -0.39 28.53
CA LEU A 108 20.63 0.53 29.29
C LEU A 108 19.67 -0.16 30.25
N SER A 109 19.25 0.58 31.28
CA SER A 109 18.18 0.13 32.17
C SER A 109 16.89 -0.08 31.38
N GLY A 110 16.37 -1.32 31.35
CA GLY A 110 15.09 -1.65 30.73
C GLY A 110 15.14 -2.30 29.34
N VAL A 111 16.33 -2.58 28.79
CA VAL A 111 16.50 -3.28 27.50
C VAL A 111 16.32 -4.81 27.56
N GLY A 112 15.99 -5.37 28.73
CA GLY A 112 15.69 -6.80 28.87
C GLY A 112 16.86 -7.71 29.26
N LYS A 113 17.97 -7.17 29.78
CA LYS A 113 19.17 -7.94 30.18
C LYS A 113 18.88 -9.17 31.07
N THR A 114 18.09 -8.99 32.14
CA THR A 114 17.73 -10.09 33.06
C THR A 114 16.90 -11.17 32.37
N ARG A 115 15.98 -10.77 31.47
CA ARG A 115 15.17 -11.71 30.67
C ARG A 115 16.02 -12.45 29.64
N PHE A 116 16.99 -11.77 29.03
CA PHE A 116 17.97 -12.38 28.13
C PHE A 116 18.86 -13.39 28.87
N ALA A 117 19.34 -13.08 30.08
CA ALA A 117 20.09 -14.03 30.91
C ALA A 117 19.25 -15.28 31.27
N GLN A 118 17.96 -15.10 31.55
CA GLN A 118 17.02 -16.22 31.78
C GLN A 118 16.88 -17.10 30.53
N ALA A 119 16.77 -16.50 29.33
CA ALA A 119 16.61 -17.22 28.07
C ALA A 119 17.78 -18.16 27.73
N LEU A 120 18.96 -17.95 28.30
CA LEU A 120 20.12 -18.84 28.11
C LEU A 120 19.84 -20.29 28.56
N PHE A 121 18.90 -20.48 29.49
CA PHE A 121 18.52 -21.78 30.05
C PHE A 121 17.21 -22.34 29.47
N ASP A 122 16.54 -21.61 28.56
CA ASP A 122 15.27 -22.04 27.96
C ASP A 122 15.50 -22.90 26.70
N CYS A 123 15.09 -24.16 26.76
CA CYS A 123 15.26 -25.12 25.67
C CYS A 123 14.39 -24.85 24.44
N ARG A 124 13.38 -23.97 24.54
CA ARG A 124 12.49 -23.61 23.42
C ARG A 124 13.12 -22.60 22.47
N ILE A 125 14.23 -21.97 22.86
CA ILE A 125 14.87 -20.86 22.15
C ILE A 125 16.24 -21.31 21.67
N GLY A 126 16.59 -21.06 20.40
CA GLY A 126 17.93 -21.33 19.85
C GLY A 126 18.37 -22.79 19.96
N ALA A 127 19.68 -23.04 19.90
CA ALA A 127 20.26 -24.36 20.08
C ALA A 127 21.05 -24.46 21.39
N ARG A 128 21.28 -25.68 21.89
CA ARG A 128 22.22 -25.97 23.00
C ARG A 128 21.94 -25.19 24.30
N ALA A 129 20.68 -25.13 24.72
CA ALA A 129 20.30 -24.46 25.98
C ALA A 129 21.09 -24.98 27.19
N LEU A 130 21.50 -24.06 28.06
CA LEU A 130 22.14 -24.43 29.33
C LEU A 130 21.15 -25.18 30.21
N ALA A 131 21.63 -26.20 30.91
CA ALA A 131 20.75 -26.99 31.77
C ALA A 131 20.27 -26.14 32.96
N PRO A 132 18.94 -26.02 33.20
CA PRO A 132 18.39 -25.18 34.28
C PRO A 132 18.94 -25.47 35.68
N PHE A 133 19.31 -26.73 35.95
CA PHE A 133 19.87 -27.16 37.24
C PHE A 133 21.26 -26.58 37.55
N LEU A 134 21.95 -26.00 36.54
CA LEU A 134 23.23 -25.32 36.72
C LEU A 134 23.08 -23.88 37.21
N ALA A 135 21.91 -23.26 37.04
CA ALA A 135 21.73 -21.85 37.29
C ALA A 135 21.63 -21.54 38.79
N ILE A 136 22.38 -20.53 39.22
CA ILE A 136 22.23 -19.87 40.52
C ILE A 136 22.18 -18.37 40.27
N TYR A 137 21.07 -17.73 40.60
CA TYR A 137 20.83 -16.31 40.37
C TYR A 137 20.78 -15.53 41.68
N THR A 138 21.34 -14.32 41.65
CA THR A 138 21.11 -13.30 42.68
C THR A 138 21.06 -11.93 42.04
N ASN A 139 20.31 -11.01 42.66
CA ASN A 139 20.38 -9.60 42.39
C ASN A 139 21.04 -8.93 43.59
N LEU A 140 22.12 -8.16 43.36
CA LEU A 140 22.90 -7.59 44.45
C LEU A 140 22.12 -6.62 45.34
N VAL A 141 21.02 -6.04 44.81
CA VAL A 141 20.09 -5.19 45.58
C VAL A 141 19.38 -5.97 46.69
N ASP A 142 19.28 -7.30 46.57
CA ASP A 142 18.59 -8.17 47.53
C ASP A 142 19.52 -8.65 48.68
N GLU A 143 20.72 -8.06 48.80
CA GLU A 143 21.69 -8.32 49.87
C GLU A 143 22.00 -9.81 50.11
N PRO A 144 22.55 -10.54 49.10
CA PRO A 144 22.73 -11.99 49.18
C PRO A 144 23.63 -12.45 50.33
N SER A 145 23.22 -13.53 51.00
CA SER A 145 23.97 -14.22 52.05
C SER A 145 23.96 -15.74 51.83
N PRO A 146 25.13 -16.39 51.63
CA PRO A 146 26.48 -15.82 51.62
C PRO A 146 26.73 -14.85 50.45
N GLN A 147 27.74 -13.99 50.58
CA GLN A 147 28.14 -13.06 49.52
C GLN A 147 28.59 -13.80 48.24
N PRO A 148 28.42 -13.23 47.03
CA PRO A 148 28.69 -13.93 45.77
C PRO A 148 30.06 -14.58 45.65
N ILE A 149 31.10 -13.92 46.15
CA ILE A 149 32.47 -14.44 46.17
C ILE A 149 32.61 -15.66 47.10
N GLY A 150 31.94 -15.62 48.26
CA GLY A 150 31.94 -16.72 49.22
C GLY A 150 31.28 -17.96 48.62
N LEU A 151 30.09 -17.78 48.04
CA LEU A 151 29.37 -18.88 47.39
C LEU A 151 30.16 -19.47 46.21
N ALA A 152 30.75 -18.61 45.36
CA ALA A 152 31.59 -19.03 44.26
C ALA A 152 32.79 -19.87 44.74
N SER A 153 33.44 -19.45 45.83
CA SER A 153 34.59 -20.15 46.42
C SER A 153 34.20 -21.52 46.99
N ASP A 154 33.05 -21.61 47.66
CA ASP A 154 32.53 -22.86 48.22
C ASP A 154 32.21 -23.87 47.10
N ILE A 155 31.58 -23.43 46.02
CA ILE A 155 31.26 -24.29 44.87
C ILE A 155 32.54 -24.82 44.22
N VAL A 156 33.54 -23.96 43.99
CA VAL A 156 34.84 -24.37 43.44
C VAL A 156 35.52 -25.38 44.37
N ALA A 157 35.52 -25.16 45.69
CA ALA A 157 36.10 -26.08 46.65
C ALA A 157 35.42 -27.47 46.66
N THR A 158 34.12 -27.52 46.37
CA THR A 158 33.39 -28.79 46.25
C THR A 158 33.56 -29.49 44.89
N GLY A 159 34.20 -28.85 43.92
CA GLY A 159 34.39 -29.40 42.57
C GLY A 159 33.08 -29.59 41.77
N THR A 160 32.01 -28.88 42.13
CA THR A 160 30.69 -29.02 41.48
C THR A 160 30.47 -27.98 40.38
N ARG A 161 29.77 -28.34 39.31
CA ARG A 161 29.51 -27.46 38.16
C ARG A 161 28.34 -26.50 38.46
N ALA A 162 28.54 -25.19 38.25
CA ALA A 162 27.45 -24.20 38.34
C ALA A 162 27.68 -22.99 37.42
N VAL A 163 26.60 -22.34 37.00
CA VAL A 163 26.60 -21.05 36.30
C VAL A 163 26.02 -19.99 37.24
N LEU A 164 26.87 -19.09 37.71
CA LEU A 164 26.52 -18.05 38.66
C LEU A 164 26.10 -16.77 37.92
N VAL A 165 24.86 -16.35 38.09
CA VAL A 165 24.30 -15.13 37.50
C VAL A 165 24.15 -14.07 38.58
N VAL A 166 24.87 -12.95 38.46
CA VAL A 166 24.84 -11.84 39.42
C VAL A 166 24.33 -10.57 38.74
N ASP A 167 23.10 -10.18 39.07
CA ASP A 167 22.46 -8.98 38.56
C ASP A 167 22.86 -7.73 39.37
N ASN A 168 22.91 -6.57 38.72
CA ASN A 168 23.39 -5.30 39.27
C ASN A 168 24.81 -5.38 39.88
N CYS A 169 25.73 -6.10 39.23
CA CYS A 169 27.07 -6.38 39.73
C CYS A 169 28.08 -5.26 39.39
N PRO A 170 28.60 -4.49 40.37
CA PRO A 170 29.54 -3.39 40.14
C PRO A 170 30.90 -3.87 39.60
N PRO A 171 31.70 -2.99 38.97
CA PRO A 171 32.95 -3.39 38.34
C PRO A 171 33.96 -4.04 39.29
N ASP A 172 34.03 -3.59 40.54
CA ASP A 172 34.93 -4.14 41.56
C ASP A 172 34.56 -5.58 41.95
N LEU A 173 33.26 -5.85 42.08
CA LEU A 173 32.76 -7.18 42.40
C LEU A 173 32.95 -8.13 41.21
N HIS A 174 32.70 -7.64 39.99
CA HIS A 174 32.96 -8.39 38.76
C HIS A 174 34.41 -8.87 38.67
N ARG A 175 35.38 -7.97 38.87
CA ARG A 175 36.82 -8.31 38.85
C ARG A 175 37.15 -9.45 39.81
N ARG A 176 36.69 -9.35 41.06
CA ARG A 176 36.93 -10.36 42.09
C ARG A 176 36.26 -11.71 41.77
N LEU A 177 35.09 -11.71 41.13
CA LEU A 177 34.42 -12.94 40.69
C LEU A 177 35.15 -13.61 39.52
N VAL A 178 35.70 -12.82 38.59
CA VAL A 178 36.54 -13.33 37.50
C VAL A 178 37.78 -14.02 38.07
N ASP A 179 38.45 -13.44 39.07
CA ASP A 179 39.63 -14.02 39.71
C ASP A 179 39.34 -15.40 40.34
N VAL A 180 38.17 -15.57 40.96
CA VAL A 180 37.74 -16.87 41.50
C VAL A 180 37.42 -17.85 40.37
N CYS A 181 36.70 -17.38 39.35
CA CYS A 181 36.30 -18.17 38.19
C CYS A 181 37.50 -18.70 37.39
N LYS A 182 38.64 -18.01 37.39
CA LYS A 182 39.83 -18.34 36.57
C LYS A 182 40.81 -19.32 37.22
N ARG A 183 40.58 -19.72 38.47
CA ARG A 183 41.45 -20.71 39.14
C ARG A 183 41.49 -22.02 38.32
N PRO A 184 42.63 -22.72 38.22
CA PRO A 184 42.74 -23.94 37.41
C PRO A 184 41.73 -25.04 37.78
N GLU A 185 41.33 -25.09 39.05
CA GLU A 185 40.36 -26.05 39.61
C GLU A 185 38.91 -25.55 39.50
N SER A 186 38.67 -24.39 38.88
CA SER A 186 37.36 -23.77 38.83
C SER A 186 36.39 -24.53 37.92
N THR A 187 35.30 -24.99 38.52
CA THR A 187 34.17 -25.62 37.86
C THR A 187 33.02 -24.65 37.58
N ILE A 188 33.17 -23.37 37.89
CA ILE A 188 32.08 -22.38 37.73
C ILE A 188 32.24 -21.55 36.46
N SER A 189 31.12 -21.05 35.95
CA SER A 189 31.08 -19.98 34.94
C SER A 189 30.28 -18.82 35.52
N VAL A 190 30.68 -17.59 35.24
CA VAL A 190 30.07 -16.38 35.83
C VAL A 190 29.45 -15.51 34.74
N LEU A 191 28.20 -15.10 34.94
CA LEU A 191 27.51 -14.09 34.15
C LEU A 191 27.15 -12.91 35.05
N THR A 192 27.74 -11.75 34.80
CA THR A 192 27.39 -10.51 35.53
C THR A 192 26.55 -9.59 34.66
N ILE A 193 25.61 -8.87 35.26
CA ILE A 193 24.74 -7.91 34.56
C ILE A 193 24.93 -6.52 35.16
N GLU A 194 25.21 -5.52 34.32
CA GLU A 194 25.27 -4.11 34.73
C GLU A 194 24.79 -3.18 33.61
N TYR A 195 24.67 -1.87 33.87
CA TYR A 195 24.27 -0.86 32.89
C TYR A 195 25.42 0.03 32.40
N ASP A 196 26.56 0.09 33.11
CA ASP A 196 27.70 0.96 32.80
C ASP A 196 28.77 0.21 31.97
N VAL A 197 29.25 0.82 30.89
CA VAL A 197 30.35 0.34 30.05
C VAL A 197 31.54 1.25 30.31
N ARG A 198 32.24 1.02 31.42
CA ARG A 198 33.57 1.59 31.62
C ARG A 198 34.60 0.78 30.84
N ASP A 199 35.58 1.48 30.25
CA ASP A 199 36.70 0.92 29.48
C ASP A 199 37.69 0.08 30.33
N ASP A 200 37.49 -0.05 31.63
CA ASP A 200 38.39 -0.69 32.61
C ASP A 200 38.06 -2.17 32.90
N GLN A 201 37.61 -2.92 31.89
CA GLN A 201 37.27 -4.35 32.05
C GLN A 201 38.51 -5.26 31.94
N PRO A 202 38.59 -6.39 32.71
CA PRO A 202 39.69 -7.35 32.58
C PRO A 202 39.80 -7.91 31.15
N GLU A 203 41.03 -8.09 30.64
CA GLU A 203 41.28 -8.55 29.26
C GLU A 203 40.62 -9.89 28.92
N GLU A 204 40.28 -10.69 29.92
CA GLU A 204 39.78 -12.06 29.78
C GLU A 204 38.26 -12.19 29.96
N THR A 205 37.55 -11.06 30.18
CA THR A 205 36.09 -11.02 30.24
C THR A 205 35.51 -10.86 28.84
N ARG A 206 34.52 -11.69 28.48
CA ARG A 206 33.70 -11.47 27.29
C ARG A 206 32.61 -10.45 27.61
N VAL A 207 32.72 -9.24 27.08
CA VAL A 207 31.68 -8.20 27.24
C VAL A 207 30.66 -8.35 26.12
N VAL A 208 29.38 -8.35 26.50
CA VAL A 208 28.24 -8.41 25.61
C VAL A 208 27.36 -7.21 25.87
N THR A 209 27.16 -6.35 24.86
CA THR A 209 26.28 -5.19 24.96
C THR A 209 24.92 -5.49 24.33
N LEU A 210 23.85 -5.20 25.04
CA LEU A 210 22.47 -5.38 24.60
C LEU A 210 21.80 -4.02 24.41
N ASP A 211 21.40 -3.75 23.17
CA ASP A 211 20.71 -2.52 22.76
C ASP A 211 19.19 -2.62 22.91
N THR A 212 18.50 -1.50 22.65
CA THR A 212 17.04 -1.40 22.70
C THR A 212 16.36 -2.35 21.71
N SER A 213 15.20 -2.87 22.10
CA SER A 213 14.38 -3.72 21.23
C SER A 213 13.85 -2.96 20.00
N SER A 214 13.37 -3.70 19.02
CA SER A 214 12.53 -3.18 17.94
C SER A 214 11.22 -2.61 18.47
N ILE A 215 10.63 -1.68 17.72
CA ILE A 215 9.33 -1.08 18.05
C ILE A 215 8.25 -2.16 18.01
N GLU A 216 8.34 -3.07 17.04
CA GLU A 216 7.42 -4.18 16.82
C GLU A 216 7.38 -5.15 18.01
N LEU A 217 8.56 -5.49 18.57
CA LEU A 217 8.62 -6.34 19.77
C LEU A 217 8.01 -5.65 20.98
N ILE A 218 8.23 -4.34 21.14
CA ILE A 218 7.62 -3.59 22.24
C ILE A 218 6.10 -3.45 22.04
N GLU A 219 5.62 -3.23 20.81
CA GLU A 219 4.17 -3.24 20.49
C GLU A 219 3.55 -4.57 20.90
N GLN A 220 4.18 -5.69 20.52
CA GLN A 220 3.73 -7.04 20.90
C GLN A 220 3.75 -7.25 22.41
N LEU A 221 4.81 -6.81 23.10
CA LEU A 221 4.94 -6.91 24.54
C LEU A 221 3.81 -6.16 25.26
N VAL A 222 3.54 -4.91 24.84
CA VAL A 222 2.50 -4.07 25.41
C VAL A 222 1.12 -4.66 25.13
N ALA A 223 0.84 -5.06 23.88
CA ALA A 223 -0.43 -5.64 23.49
C ALA A 223 -0.76 -6.95 24.23
N ARG A 224 0.25 -7.81 24.46
CA ARG A 224 0.08 -9.07 25.21
C ARG A 224 -0.19 -8.84 26.70
N ARG A 225 0.50 -7.88 27.31
CA ARG A 225 0.41 -7.61 28.76
C ARG A 225 -0.78 -6.73 29.13
N TYR A 226 -1.20 -5.84 28.23
CA TYR A 226 -2.25 -4.85 28.46
C TYR A 226 -3.33 -4.96 27.37
N THR A 227 -4.16 -6.01 27.46
CA THR A 227 -5.23 -6.33 26.49
C THR A 227 -6.32 -5.26 26.33
N HIS A 228 -6.35 -4.27 27.22
CA HIS A 228 -7.28 -3.14 27.17
C HIS A 228 -6.79 -1.98 26.29
N LEU A 229 -5.50 -1.94 25.95
CA LEU A 229 -4.94 -0.91 25.07
C LEU A 229 -5.27 -1.20 23.62
N SER A 230 -5.52 -0.13 22.85
CA SER A 230 -5.69 -0.25 21.41
C SER A 230 -4.35 -0.62 20.76
N ARG A 231 -4.40 -1.21 19.56
CA ARG A 231 -3.18 -1.48 18.79
C ARG A 231 -2.45 -0.19 18.38
N VAL A 232 -3.22 0.88 18.11
CA VAL A 232 -2.67 2.19 17.78
C VAL A 232 -1.90 2.74 18.99
N ASP A 233 -2.47 2.67 20.18
CA ASP A 233 -1.82 3.09 21.42
C ASP A 233 -0.59 2.24 21.75
N ALA A 234 -0.66 0.91 21.57
CA ALA A 234 0.48 0.02 21.81
C ALA A 234 1.67 0.38 20.90
N ARG A 235 1.39 0.72 19.63
CA ARG A 235 2.41 1.18 18.68
C ARG A 235 2.97 2.55 19.07
N THR A 236 2.12 3.51 19.42
CA THR A 236 2.57 4.83 19.88
C THR A 236 3.41 4.73 21.17
N ILE A 237 3.03 3.87 22.12
CA ILE A 237 3.83 3.57 23.32
C ILE A 237 5.19 2.99 22.93
N ALA A 238 5.21 2.05 21.99
CA ALA A 238 6.45 1.46 21.50
C ALA A 238 7.39 2.51 20.89
N GLU A 239 6.86 3.38 20.02
CA GLU A 239 7.60 4.49 19.41
C GLU A 239 8.12 5.48 20.47
N VAL A 240 7.28 5.92 21.41
CA VAL A 240 7.65 6.88 22.47
C VAL A 240 8.68 6.29 23.46
N SER A 241 8.63 4.97 23.69
CA SER A 241 9.57 4.25 24.54
C SER A 241 10.97 4.08 23.92
N GLY A 242 11.10 4.26 22.60
CA GLY A 242 12.36 4.09 21.87
C GLY A 242 12.93 2.67 21.98
N GLY A 243 12.07 1.65 22.07
CA GLY A 243 12.51 0.25 22.23
C GLY A 243 12.88 -0.15 23.67
N ASN A 244 12.63 0.70 24.68
CA ASN A 244 12.89 0.39 26.09
C ASN A 244 11.66 -0.23 26.76
N ALA A 245 11.71 -1.52 27.06
CA ALA A 245 10.58 -2.27 27.64
C ALA A 245 10.13 -1.73 29.00
N ARG A 246 11.06 -1.24 29.84
CA ARG A 246 10.71 -0.68 31.16
C ARG A 246 9.94 0.63 31.02
N ILE A 247 10.32 1.49 30.07
CA ILE A 247 9.60 2.73 29.76
C ILE A 247 8.23 2.39 29.16
N ALA A 248 8.17 1.48 28.20
CA ALA A 248 6.92 1.07 27.56
C ALA A 248 5.89 0.52 28.58
N ILE A 249 6.32 -0.34 29.50
CA ILE A 249 5.49 -0.87 30.60
C ILE A 249 5.00 0.28 31.50
N ALA A 250 5.88 1.21 31.89
CA ALA A 250 5.50 2.34 32.73
C ALA A 250 4.47 3.27 32.04
N LEU A 251 4.64 3.54 30.73
CA LEU A 251 3.69 4.32 29.95
C LEU A 251 2.34 3.59 29.84
N ALA A 252 2.35 2.30 29.52
CA ALA A 252 1.14 1.48 29.42
C ALA A 252 0.33 1.44 30.73
N GLU A 253 1.00 1.39 31.89
CA GLU A 253 0.33 1.46 33.21
C GLU A 253 -0.35 2.82 33.45
N THR A 254 0.18 3.90 32.90
CA THR A 254 -0.37 5.25 33.09
C THR A 254 -1.58 5.56 32.22
N VAL A 255 -1.73 4.92 31.06
CA VAL A 255 -2.90 5.13 30.17
C VAL A 255 -4.22 4.80 30.86
N LYS A 256 -4.22 3.86 31.82
CA LYS A 256 -5.41 3.54 32.63
C LYS A 256 -5.82 4.69 33.58
N ARG A 257 -4.91 5.59 33.92
CA ARG A 257 -5.09 6.66 34.93
C ARG A 257 -5.05 8.08 34.35
N SER A 258 -4.48 8.27 33.17
CA SER A 258 -4.34 9.57 32.50
C SER A 258 -4.52 9.43 30.99
N ASP A 259 -5.24 10.36 30.36
CA ASP A 259 -5.51 10.41 28.91
C ASP A 259 -4.28 10.76 28.05
N SER A 260 -3.06 10.37 28.46
CA SER A 260 -1.81 10.76 27.81
C SER A 260 -0.80 9.62 27.76
N ILE A 261 -0.28 9.35 26.56
CA ILE A 261 0.73 8.31 26.27
C ILE A 261 2.16 8.88 26.30
N ALA A 262 2.31 10.21 26.33
CA ALA A 262 3.56 10.86 25.98
C ALA A 262 4.59 11.01 27.12
N GLY A 263 4.18 10.84 28.38
CA GLY A 263 5.01 11.25 29.54
C GLY A 263 5.23 10.14 30.55
N LEU A 264 6.49 9.92 30.93
CA LEU A 264 6.85 9.16 32.14
C LEU A 264 6.38 9.94 33.37
N SER A 265 5.43 9.44 34.15
CA SER A 265 4.95 10.10 35.39
C SER A 265 5.80 9.78 36.62
N ASN A 266 6.45 8.60 36.65
CA ASN A 266 7.21 8.10 37.79
C ASN A 266 8.57 8.81 37.97
N ASP A 267 8.70 9.61 39.03
CA ASP A 267 9.92 10.36 39.38
C ASP A 267 11.12 9.46 39.67
N GLU A 268 10.94 8.36 40.40
CA GLU A 268 12.03 7.44 40.73
C GLU A 268 12.59 6.75 39.48
N LEU A 269 11.70 6.37 38.55
CA LEU A 269 12.09 5.77 37.28
C LEU A 269 12.83 6.79 36.40
N PHE A 270 12.33 8.03 36.32
CA PHE A 270 13.01 9.11 35.60
C PHE A 270 14.39 9.37 36.19
N ASP A 271 14.51 9.52 37.51
CA ASP A 271 15.78 9.73 38.19
C ASP A 271 16.76 8.58 37.94
N ARG A 272 16.28 7.32 37.97
CA ARG A 272 17.13 6.16 37.68
C ARG A 272 17.62 6.16 36.23
N LEU A 273 16.77 6.49 35.26
CA LEU A 273 17.11 6.52 33.83
C LEU A 273 18.02 7.70 33.46
N PHE A 274 17.77 8.87 34.06
CA PHE A 274 18.52 10.10 33.78
C PHE A 274 19.86 10.16 34.53
N ARG A 275 19.90 9.73 35.81
CA ARG A 275 21.12 9.82 36.64
C ARG A 275 22.08 8.65 36.45
N GLN A 276 21.61 7.43 36.21
CA GLN A 276 22.46 6.23 35.99
C GLN A 276 23.56 6.01 37.06
N ARG A 277 23.27 6.33 38.34
CA ARG A 277 24.19 6.37 39.50
C ARG A 277 25.27 7.48 39.51
N HIS A 278 25.22 8.45 38.60
CA HIS A 278 26.03 9.68 38.71
C HIS A 278 25.50 10.63 39.79
N VAL A 279 26.39 11.49 40.29
CA VAL A 279 26.03 12.58 41.21
C VAL A 279 25.09 13.56 40.52
N HIS A 280 24.18 14.15 41.29
CA HIS A 280 23.22 15.12 40.77
C HIS A 280 23.94 16.38 40.26
N ASP A 281 23.72 16.71 38.99
CA ASP A 281 24.23 17.92 38.33
C ASP A 281 23.04 18.73 37.79
N ASN A 282 22.77 19.86 38.43
CA ASN A 282 21.65 20.74 38.08
C ASN A 282 21.88 21.44 36.73
N ALA A 283 23.12 21.77 36.39
CA ALA A 283 23.42 22.43 35.12
C ALA A 283 23.27 21.44 33.95
N LEU A 284 23.59 20.16 34.13
CA LEU A 284 23.27 19.11 33.16
C LEU A 284 21.75 18.99 32.93
N LEU A 285 20.96 19.06 34.01
CA LEU A 285 19.50 18.99 33.93
C LEU A 285 18.90 20.18 33.16
N LEU A 286 19.37 21.41 33.42
CA LEU A 286 18.90 22.61 32.71
C LEU A 286 19.23 22.55 31.21
N ALA A 287 20.43 22.08 30.85
CA ALA A 287 20.79 21.87 29.45
C ALA A 287 19.88 20.82 28.79
N ALA A 288 19.61 19.70 29.47
CA ALA A 288 18.72 18.66 28.98
C ALA A 288 17.28 19.17 28.79
N GLN A 289 16.78 20.02 29.70
CA GLN A 289 15.46 20.67 29.60
C GLN A 289 15.37 21.56 28.36
N ALA A 290 16.33 22.47 28.17
CA ALA A 290 16.36 23.36 27.01
C ALA A 290 16.45 22.57 25.69
N CYS A 291 17.36 21.61 25.60
CA CYS A 291 17.50 20.75 24.40
C CYS A 291 16.27 19.88 24.13
N SER A 292 15.48 19.55 25.15
CA SER A 292 14.25 18.75 24.99
C SER A 292 13.05 19.55 24.50
N LEU A 293 13.09 20.89 24.57
CA LEU A 293 12.01 21.74 24.03
C LEU A 293 11.80 21.47 22.54
N VAL A 294 12.84 21.09 21.81
CA VAL A 294 12.77 20.74 20.39
C VAL A 294 12.83 19.23 20.17
N TYR A 295 12.32 18.78 19.02
CA TYR A 295 12.34 17.36 18.67
C TYR A 295 13.77 16.89 18.32
N SER A 296 14.49 17.66 17.52
CA SER A 296 15.91 17.53 17.21
C SER A 296 16.58 18.91 17.06
N PHE A 297 17.89 18.98 17.27
CA PHE A 297 18.71 20.20 17.13
C PHE A 297 20.06 19.92 16.46
N GLU A 298 20.66 20.93 15.84
CA GLU A 298 22.05 20.90 15.38
C GLU A 298 23.00 21.07 16.57
N GLY A 299 23.86 20.08 16.82
CA GLY A 299 24.68 20.03 18.03
C GLY A 299 26.16 20.40 17.88
N GLU A 300 26.63 20.73 16.67
CA GLU A 300 28.06 20.92 16.38
C GLU A 300 28.45 22.39 16.15
N SER A 301 27.58 23.16 15.49
CA SER A 301 27.83 24.57 15.20
C SER A 301 27.77 25.43 16.48
N VAL A 302 28.91 26.05 16.82
CA VAL A 302 29.07 26.90 18.01
C VAL A 302 28.90 28.40 17.72
N GLY A 303 28.69 28.79 16.45
CA GLY A 303 28.47 30.17 16.02
C GLY A 303 28.00 30.28 14.57
N GLY A 304 27.42 31.43 14.21
CA GLY A 304 26.76 31.69 12.92
C GLY A 304 25.25 31.88 13.05
N ASP A 305 24.62 32.56 12.09
CA ASP A 305 23.19 32.94 12.17
C ASP A 305 22.23 31.72 12.18
N HIS A 306 22.70 30.60 11.63
CA HIS A 306 21.98 29.32 11.57
C HIS A 306 22.35 28.35 12.69
N ALA A 307 23.31 28.67 13.56
CA ALA A 307 23.72 27.78 14.65
C ALA A 307 22.62 27.68 15.72
N GLU A 308 22.19 26.45 16.01
CA GLU A 308 21.06 26.21 16.92
C GLU A 308 21.49 26.06 18.39
N LEU A 309 22.66 25.47 18.64
CA LEU A 309 23.17 25.25 19.99
C LEU A 309 23.28 26.53 20.84
N PRO A 310 23.70 27.70 20.29
CA PRO A 310 23.70 28.96 21.05
C PRO A 310 22.31 29.40 21.52
N ARG A 311 21.26 29.16 20.72
CA ARG A 311 19.88 29.51 21.09
C ARG A 311 19.38 28.63 22.24
N LEU A 312 19.73 27.35 22.24
CA LEU A 312 19.40 26.43 23.33
C LEU A 312 20.22 26.72 24.60
N ALA A 313 21.49 27.10 24.46
CA ALA A 313 22.34 27.50 25.58
C ALA A 313 21.77 28.73 26.31
N ALA A 314 21.24 29.71 25.56
CA ALA A 314 20.57 30.88 26.12
C ALA A 314 19.33 30.50 26.96
N LEU A 315 18.53 29.53 26.51
CA LEU A 315 17.38 29.00 27.27
C LEU A 315 17.79 28.25 28.54
N ALA A 316 18.93 27.57 28.51
CA ALA A 316 19.49 26.89 29.68
C ALA A 316 20.19 27.85 30.67
N GLY A 317 20.40 29.12 30.30
CA GLY A 317 21.18 30.09 31.08
C GLY A 317 22.66 29.76 31.14
N GLN A 318 23.22 29.15 30.09
CA GLN A 318 24.59 28.61 30.04
C GLN A 318 25.38 29.16 28.85
N THR A 319 26.70 29.02 28.90
CA THR A 319 27.56 29.29 27.74
C THR A 319 27.47 28.16 26.72
N VAL A 320 27.74 28.46 25.44
CA VAL A 320 27.71 27.45 24.35
C VAL A 320 28.67 26.29 24.64
N ALA A 321 29.86 26.57 25.20
CA ALA A 321 30.86 25.57 25.54
C ALA A 321 30.44 24.68 26.73
N GLU A 322 29.66 25.20 27.68
CA GLU A 322 29.06 24.39 28.74
C GLU A 322 27.96 23.48 28.18
N THR A 323 27.03 24.03 27.40
CA THR A 323 25.94 23.24 26.80
C THR A 323 26.49 22.16 25.87
N TYR A 324 27.53 22.42 25.08
CA TYR A 324 28.19 21.40 24.26
C TYR A 324 28.74 20.23 25.11
N ARG A 325 29.44 20.53 26.21
CA ARG A 325 29.94 19.52 27.15
C ARG A 325 28.80 18.71 27.75
N HIS A 326 27.69 19.37 28.10
CA HIS A 326 26.52 18.74 28.70
C HIS A 326 25.79 17.84 27.70
N VAL A 327 25.67 18.26 26.43
CA VAL A 327 25.13 17.43 25.35
C VAL A 327 26.03 16.22 25.08
N SER A 328 27.35 16.38 25.12
CA SER A 328 28.28 15.25 25.05
C SER A 328 28.08 14.29 26.22
N GLU A 329 27.96 14.79 27.45
CA GLU A 329 27.69 13.95 28.61
C GLU A 329 26.36 13.19 28.49
N LEU A 330 25.29 13.85 28.03
CA LEU A 330 24.01 13.19 27.76
C LEU A 330 24.12 12.12 26.66
N HIS A 331 24.98 12.32 25.67
CA HIS A 331 25.27 11.34 24.63
C HIS A 331 26.02 10.12 25.18
N HIS A 332 27.02 10.33 26.06
CA HIS A 332 27.71 9.23 26.76
C HIS A 332 26.76 8.41 27.65
N ARG A 333 25.74 9.07 28.22
CA ARG A 333 24.65 8.43 28.97
C ARG A 333 23.57 7.81 28.09
N GLU A 334 23.71 7.88 26.77
CA GLU A 334 22.74 7.38 25.77
C GLU A 334 21.35 8.01 25.91
N LEU A 335 21.28 9.22 26.47
CA LEU A 335 20.08 10.06 26.59
C LEU A 335 19.98 11.07 25.43
N VAL A 336 21.03 11.18 24.63
CA VAL A 336 21.04 11.90 23.36
C VAL A 336 21.53 10.96 22.28
N GLN A 337 20.77 10.86 21.19
CA GLN A 337 21.24 10.18 19.98
C GLN A 337 21.92 11.18 19.05
N ARG A 338 22.94 10.69 18.35
CA ARG A 338 23.68 11.43 17.33
C ARG A 338 23.43 10.79 15.98
N ARG A 339 23.03 11.60 15.00
CA ARG A 339 22.97 11.23 13.58
C ARG A 339 23.61 12.36 12.78
N GLY A 340 24.83 12.15 12.30
CA GLY A 340 25.66 13.24 11.75
C GLY A 340 25.82 14.42 12.72
N VAL A 341 25.48 15.63 12.26
CA VAL A 341 25.48 16.88 13.03
C VAL A 341 24.28 17.01 14.00
N TRP A 342 23.25 16.18 13.80
CA TRP A 342 22.00 16.26 14.53
C TRP A 342 22.09 15.56 15.88
N ARG A 343 21.38 16.14 16.85
CA ARG A 343 21.21 15.61 18.20
C ARG A 343 19.72 15.59 18.52
N ALA A 344 19.26 14.54 19.20
CA ALA A 344 17.91 14.48 19.75
C ALA A 344 17.96 13.85 21.14
N VAL A 345 17.27 14.46 22.11
CA VAL A 345 17.11 13.87 23.44
C VAL A 345 16.12 12.71 23.33
N LEU A 346 16.56 11.51 23.70
CA LEU A 346 15.81 10.27 23.57
C LEU A 346 16.03 9.37 24.79
N PRO A 347 15.08 8.47 25.13
CA PRO A 347 13.80 8.22 24.45
C PRO A 347 12.79 9.36 24.57
N HIS A 348 11.80 9.44 23.65
CA HIS A 348 10.81 10.52 23.64
C HIS A 348 10.10 10.68 24.97
N ALA A 349 9.81 9.59 25.69
CA ALA A 349 9.20 9.64 27.02
C ALA A 349 9.98 10.52 28.03
N ILE A 350 11.32 10.47 28.00
CA ILE A 350 12.20 11.26 28.87
C ILE A 350 12.21 12.71 28.40
N ALA A 351 12.40 12.91 27.09
CA ALA A 351 12.45 14.24 26.49
C ALA A 351 11.13 15.00 26.66
N ASN A 352 9.98 14.34 26.55
CA ASN A 352 8.66 14.95 26.78
C ASN A 352 8.51 15.44 28.23
N ARG A 353 8.98 14.65 29.22
CA ARG A 353 8.98 15.08 30.63
C ARG A 353 9.90 16.28 30.86
N LEU A 354 11.10 16.26 30.27
CA LEU A 354 12.05 17.37 30.34
C LEU A 354 11.51 18.64 29.68
N ALA A 355 10.88 18.52 28.51
CA ALA A 355 10.25 19.61 27.79
C ALA A 355 9.09 20.22 28.58
N ALA A 356 8.23 19.39 29.20
CA ALA A 356 7.16 19.86 30.06
C ALA A 356 7.70 20.70 31.24
N ARG A 357 8.75 20.21 31.93
CA ARG A 357 9.42 20.97 33.00
C ARG A 357 10.04 22.28 32.48
N ALA A 358 10.58 22.27 31.27
CA ALA A 358 11.13 23.47 30.64
C ALA A 358 10.03 24.51 30.34
N LEU A 359 8.86 24.09 29.86
CA LEU A 359 7.71 24.98 29.63
C LEU A 359 7.16 25.60 30.93
N ASP A 360 7.30 24.91 32.06
CA ASP A 360 6.88 25.43 33.37
C ASP A 360 7.94 26.37 33.98
N GLY A 361 9.22 26.11 33.72
CA GLY A 361 10.34 26.85 34.31
C GLY A 361 10.84 28.05 33.51
N ILE A 362 10.63 28.08 32.19
CA ILE A 362 11.17 29.12 31.29
C ILE A 362 10.03 30.02 30.78
N PRO A 363 10.11 31.34 30.95
CA PRO A 363 9.13 32.27 30.38
C PRO A 363 8.96 32.11 28.87
N PHE A 364 7.71 32.04 28.40
CA PHE A 364 7.41 31.83 26.98
C PHE A 364 8.02 32.89 26.06
N SER A 365 8.15 34.15 26.52
CA SER A 365 8.79 35.21 25.74
C SER A 365 10.24 34.91 25.37
N LEU A 366 10.99 34.20 26.24
CA LEU A 366 12.35 33.78 25.95
C LEU A 366 12.38 32.60 24.98
N ILE A 367 11.44 31.67 25.11
CA ILE A 367 11.27 30.54 24.18
C ILE A 367 10.92 31.05 22.78
N GLU A 368 9.98 31.99 22.68
CA GLU A 368 9.56 32.64 21.44
C GLU A 368 10.75 33.35 20.77
N GLN A 369 11.52 34.14 21.52
CA GLN A 369 12.70 34.82 20.99
C GLN A 369 13.76 33.83 20.47
N ALA A 370 14.03 32.75 21.21
CA ALA A 370 15.09 31.80 20.88
C ALA A 370 14.70 30.87 19.71
N LEU A 371 13.48 30.32 19.73
CA LEU A 371 13.04 29.25 18.83
C LEU A 371 12.19 29.72 17.65
N LEU A 372 11.55 30.90 17.74
CA LEU A 372 10.72 31.48 16.68
C LEU A 372 11.32 32.78 16.11
N GLY A 373 12.47 33.21 16.61
CA GLY A 373 13.19 34.38 16.10
C GLY A 373 13.72 34.18 14.68
N LYS A 374 14.15 35.27 14.03
CA LYS A 374 14.73 35.22 12.67
C LYS A 374 15.88 34.21 12.58
N GLY A 375 15.85 33.36 11.54
CA GLY A 375 16.86 32.32 11.28
C GLY A 375 16.66 31.03 12.07
N ALA A 376 15.55 30.87 12.80
CA ALA A 376 15.23 29.68 13.61
C ALA A 376 14.15 28.78 12.99
N ASP A 377 13.85 28.90 11.70
CA ASP A 377 12.77 28.18 11.00
C ASP A 377 12.75 26.67 11.29
N ARG A 378 13.92 26.02 11.29
CA ARG A 378 14.04 24.60 11.62
C ARG A 378 13.77 24.31 13.09
N LEU A 379 14.27 25.13 14.02
CA LEU A 379 13.93 25.04 15.44
C LEU A 379 12.44 25.27 15.69
N ALA A 380 11.80 26.17 14.95
CA ALA A 380 10.35 26.40 15.03
C ALA A 380 9.57 25.15 14.59
N ARG A 381 9.96 24.52 13.46
CA ARG A 381 9.41 23.22 13.02
C ARG A 381 9.60 22.16 14.09
N SER A 382 10.81 22.02 14.61
CA SER A 382 11.20 21.03 15.63
C SER A 382 10.50 21.26 16.98
N PHE A 383 10.32 22.52 17.39
CA PHE A 383 9.56 22.91 18.58
C PHE A 383 8.08 22.56 18.44
N SER A 384 7.46 22.91 17.30
CA SER A 384 6.06 22.55 17.02
C SER A 384 5.86 21.03 17.06
N ARG A 385 6.82 20.26 16.52
CA ARG A 385 6.80 18.80 16.57
C ARG A 385 6.87 18.28 18.00
N ARG A 386 7.73 18.85 18.86
CA ARG A 386 7.76 18.50 20.28
C ARG A 386 6.44 18.81 20.99
N LEU A 387 5.83 19.96 20.70
CA LEU A 387 4.53 20.34 21.29
C LEU A 387 3.44 19.30 20.97
N SER A 388 3.47 18.66 19.80
CA SER A 388 2.53 17.58 19.42
C SER A 388 2.52 16.40 20.41
N TYR A 389 3.61 16.20 21.16
CA TYR A 389 3.71 15.19 22.21
C TYR A 389 3.22 15.70 23.58
N LEU A 390 3.01 17.00 23.76
CA LEU A 390 2.66 17.62 25.04
C LEU A 390 1.18 18.05 25.11
N HIS A 391 0.30 17.37 24.38
CA HIS A 391 -1.13 17.69 24.29
C HIS A 391 -1.90 17.72 25.63
N SER A 392 -1.37 17.07 26.68
CA SER A 392 -1.94 17.07 28.03
C SER A 392 -1.44 18.23 28.92
N HIS A 393 -0.40 18.96 28.50
CA HIS A 393 0.21 20.04 29.27
C HIS A 393 -0.45 21.39 28.96
N ASP A 394 -0.82 22.15 30.01
CA ASP A 394 -1.60 23.38 29.86
C ASP A 394 -0.83 24.51 29.16
N SER A 395 0.48 24.63 29.37
CA SER A 395 1.29 25.64 28.68
C SER A 395 1.39 25.32 27.20
N ALA A 396 1.55 24.04 26.82
CA ALA A 396 1.54 23.63 25.42
C ALA A 396 0.20 23.93 24.73
N LYS A 397 -0.93 23.68 25.41
CA LYS A 397 -2.28 24.05 24.92
C LYS A 397 -2.42 25.55 24.70
N LYS A 398 -2.00 26.37 25.68
CA LYS A 398 -2.05 27.85 25.58
C LYS A 398 -1.20 28.37 24.41
N ILE A 399 -0.02 27.79 24.18
CA ILE A 399 0.85 28.15 23.05
C ILE A 399 0.16 27.83 21.73
N ALA A 400 -0.35 26.60 21.57
CA ALA A 400 -1.04 26.18 20.36
C ALA A 400 -2.29 27.03 20.08
N GLN A 401 -3.10 27.31 21.11
CA GLN A 401 -4.27 28.18 21.01
C GLN A 401 -3.89 29.59 20.56
N ARG A 402 -2.88 30.21 21.18
CA ARG A 402 -2.38 31.54 20.80
C ARG A 402 -1.86 31.59 19.37
N TRP A 403 -1.20 30.53 18.90
CA TRP A 403 -0.76 30.47 17.50
C TRP A 403 -1.93 30.37 16.52
N LEU A 404 -3.02 29.70 16.91
CA LEU A 404 -4.21 29.47 16.08
C LEU A 404 -5.28 30.57 16.20
N GLU A 405 -5.05 31.62 17.01
CA GLU A 405 -5.92 32.81 17.08
C GLU A 405 -5.85 33.63 15.78
N PRO A 406 -6.85 34.51 15.49
CA PRO A 406 -6.90 35.26 14.23
C PRO A 406 -5.64 36.06 13.90
N GLU A 407 -5.01 36.69 14.90
CA GLU A 407 -3.73 37.43 14.75
C GLU A 407 -2.51 36.59 15.18
N GLY A 408 -2.72 35.29 15.40
CA GLY A 408 -1.67 34.34 15.78
C GLY A 408 -0.79 33.94 14.59
N LEU A 409 0.36 33.34 14.90
CA LEU A 409 1.35 32.87 13.91
C LEU A 409 0.78 31.96 12.82
N LEU A 410 -0.24 31.16 13.16
CA LEU A 410 -0.90 30.18 12.31
C LEU A 410 -2.39 30.52 12.08
N GLY A 411 -2.78 31.77 12.33
CA GLY A 411 -4.16 32.23 12.26
C GLY A 411 -4.72 32.29 10.83
N ASP A 412 -3.88 32.70 9.87
CA ASP A 412 -4.21 32.73 8.44
C ASP A 412 -3.79 31.44 7.74
N VAL A 413 -4.62 30.40 7.91
CA VAL A 413 -4.34 29.03 7.47
C VAL A 413 -4.11 28.90 5.97
N PHE A 414 -4.81 29.67 5.12
CA PHE A 414 -4.69 29.54 3.67
C PHE A 414 -3.48 30.27 3.07
N SER A 415 -2.83 31.14 3.83
CA SER A 415 -1.62 31.87 3.45
C SER A 415 -0.32 31.25 4.02
N LEU A 416 -0.42 30.09 4.68
CA LEU A 416 0.74 29.43 5.29
C LEU A 416 1.73 28.94 4.24
N ASN A 417 3.01 29.22 4.46
CA ASN A 417 4.10 28.59 3.73
C ASN A 417 4.32 27.14 4.21
N GLU A 418 5.29 26.43 3.62
CA GLU A 418 5.57 25.04 3.98
C GLU A 418 5.91 24.83 5.47
N LEU A 419 6.63 25.78 6.08
CA LEU A 419 6.94 25.76 7.51
C LEU A 419 5.67 25.92 8.35
N GLY A 420 4.86 26.95 8.06
CA GLY A 420 3.61 27.23 8.76
C GLY A 420 2.63 26.05 8.65
N MET A 421 2.53 25.43 7.48
CA MET A 421 1.70 24.24 7.28
C MET A 421 2.18 23.05 8.14
N ALA A 422 3.49 22.79 8.17
CA ALA A 422 4.05 21.75 9.03
C ALA A 422 3.80 22.02 10.52
N MET A 423 3.97 23.28 10.95
CA MET A 423 3.68 23.70 12.32
C MET A 423 2.20 23.53 12.66
N PHE A 424 1.29 23.91 11.76
CA PHE A 424 -0.16 23.73 11.91
C PHE A 424 -0.51 22.25 12.12
N GLN A 425 0.00 21.35 11.28
CA GLN A 425 -0.23 19.91 11.41
C GLN A 425 0.30 19.36 12.74
N ASN A 426 1.43 19.87 13.23
CA ASN A 426 2.01 19.46 14.50
C ASN A 426 1.22 19.96 15.72
N VAL A 427 0.62 21.17 15.67
CA VAL A 427 -0.15 21.72 16.80
C VAL A 427 -1.63 21.36 16.78
N ALA A 428 -2.18 20.92 15.65
CA ALA A 428 -3.57 20.45 15.57
C ALA A 428 -3.92 19.35 16.59
N PRO A 429 -3.04 18.35 16.86
CA PRO A 429 -3.21 17.42 17.98
C PRO A 429 -3.31 18.05 19.37
N VAL A 430 -2.64 19.19 19.58
CA VAL A 430 -2.56 19.87 20.89
C VAL A 430 -3.86 20.63 21.17
N ALA A 431 -4.40 21.33 20.18
CA ALA A 431 -5.65 22.10 20.28
C ALA A 431 -6.59 21.83 19.08
N PRO A 432 -7.24 20.65 19.00
CA PRO A 432 -8.04 20.23 17.84
C PRO A 432 -9.17 21.20 17.50
N GLU A 433 -9.90 21.66 18.52
CA GLU A 433 -11.02 22.60 18.32
C GLU A 433 -10.55 23.97 17.83
N SER A 434 -9.43 24.49 18.33
CA SER A 434 -8.85 25.75 17.85
C SER A 434 -8.35 25.61 16.41
N ALA A 435 -7.79 24.46 16.04
CA ALA A 435 -7.34 24.19 14.67
C ALA A 435 -8.53 24.11 13.70
N LEU A 436 -9.61 23.43 14.10
CA LEU A 436 -10.86 23.40 13.35
C LEU A 436 -11.45 24.81 13.18
N ALA A 437 -11.52 25.58 14.26
CA ALA A 437 -12.02 26.95 14.22
C ALA A 437 -11.17 27.85 13.31
N ALA A 438 -9.85 27.63 13.22
CA ALA A 438 -8.98 28.36 12.30
C ALA A 438 -9.29 28.04 10.83
N ILE A 439 -9.52 26.76 10.50
CA ILE A 439 -9.95 26.33 9.15
C ILE A 439 -11.32 26.95 8.81
N GLU A 440 -12.29 26.87 9.73
CA GLU A 440 -13.63 27.44 9.54
C GLU A 440 -13.59 28.96 9.29
N ARG A 441 -12.74 29.70 10.01
CA ARG A 441 -12.55 31.14 9.78
C ARG A 441 -11.92 31.42 8.43
N GLY A 442 -10.83 30.73 8.08
CA GLY A 442 -10.16 30.89 6.80
C GLY A 442 -11.08 30.64 5.61
N CYS A 443 -12.02 29.69 5.72
CA CYS A 443 -13.00 29.40 4.67
C CYS A 443 -13.97 30.57 4.43
N LYS A 444 -14.23 31.41 5.43
CA LYS A 444 -15.11 32.59 5.33
C LYS A 444 -14.40 33.83 4.78
N THR A 445 -13.08 33.93 4.97
CA THR A 445 -12.31 35.15 4.67
C THR A 445 -11.48 35.07 3.39
N ALA A 446 -11.08 33.88 2.94
CA ALA A 446 -10.20 33.73 1.78
C ALA A 446 -10.98 33.77 0.45
N GLU A 447 -10.73 34.79 -0.37
CA GLU A 447 -11.27 34.92 -1.74
C GLU A 447 -10.68 33.88 -2.71
N SER A 448 -9.47 33.37 -2.44
CA SER A 448 -8.82 32.29 -3.20
C SER A 448 -8.29 31.22 -2.24
N ARG A 449 -8.87 30.03 -2.29
CA ARG A 449 -8.52 28.90 -1.42
C ARG A 449 -7.47 28.03 -2.13
N SER A 450 -6.34 27.79 -1.48
CA SER A 450 -5.24 26.99 -2.04
C SER A 450 -5.59 25.49 -2.08
N ALA A 451 -5.49 24.86 -3.26
CA ALA A 451 -5.67 23.41 -3.42
C ALA A 451 -4.66 22.60 -2.58
N TYR A 452 -3.41 23.06 -2.53
CA TYR A 452 -2.35 22.46 -1.70
C TYR A 452 -2.72 22.42 -0.22
N ALA A 453 -3.30 23.50 0.31
CA ALA A 453 -3.72 23.56 1.71
C ALA A 453 -4.83 22.55 2.01
N TRP A 454 -5.82 22.43 1.12
CA TRP A 454 -6.93 21.49 1.29
C TRP A 454 -6.50 20.02 1.25
N GLN A 455 -5.54 19.65 0.40
CA GLN A 455 -4.98 18.31 0.42
C GLN A 455 -4.41 17.94 1.79
N LYS A 456 -3.85 18.91 2.54
CA LYS A 456 -3.35 18.70 3.91
C LYS A 456 -4.48 18.74 4.94
N TYR A 457 -5.43 19.66 4.81
CA TYR A 457 -6.52 19.83 5.78
C TYR A 457 -7.54 18.70 5.77
N VAL A 458 -7.80 18.04 4.64
CA VAL A 458 -8.70 16.89 4.59
C VAL A 458 -8.25 15.79 5.58
N HIS A 459 -6.93 15.51 5.66
CA HIS A 459 -6.39 14.56 6.64
C HIS A 459 -6.51 15.05 8.09
N VAL A 460 -6.25 16.33 8.33
CA VAL A 460 -6.40 16.94 9.67
C VAL A 460 -7.85 16.90 10.14
N LEU A 461 -8.81 17.27 9.28
CA LEU A 461 -10.25 17.22 9.58
C LEU A 461 -10.70 15.80 9.91
N ARG A 462 -10.20 14.80 9.18
CA ARG A 462 -10.43 13.40 9.51
C ARG A 462 -9.94 13.07 10.92
N SER A 463 -8.71 13.44 11.27
CA SER A 463 -8.15 13.16 12.59
C SER A 463 -8.86 13.92 13.72
N ILE A 464 -9.33 15.15 13.48
CA ILE A 464 -10.15 15.92 14.43
C ILE A 464 -11.54 15.28 14.61
N SER A 465 -12.12 14.73 13.54
CA SER A 465 -13.44 14.09 13.59
C SER A 465 -13.51 12.86 14.50
N TYR A 466 -12.35 12.39 15.00
CA TYR A 466 -12.27 11.36 16.03
C TYR A 466 -13.14 11.68 17.25
N ASP A 467 -13.08 12.93 17.70
CA ASP A 467 -13.85 13.43 18.83
C ASP A 467 -15.30 13.68 18.37
N ALA A 468 -16.26 12.96 18.97
CA ALA A 468 -17.66 12.94 18.53
C ALA A 468 -18.32 14.34 18.53
N GLU A 469 -17.87 15.25 19.40
CA GLU A 469 -18.37 16.63 19.51
C GLU A 469 -17.97 17.50 18.32
N LEU A 470 -16.84 17.20 17.67
CA LEU A 470 -16.30 17.96 16.53
C LEU A 470 -16.69 17.35 15.18
N PHE A 471 -17.22 16.13 15.16
CA PHE A 471 -17.54 15.36 13.96
C PHE A 471 -18.40 16.13 12.94
N GLU A 472 -19.52 16.70 13.36
CA GLU A 472 -20.48 17.34 12.44
C GLU A 472 -19.88 18.59 11.76
N ARG A 473 -19.06 19.34 12.50
CA ARG A 473 -18.33 20.51 11.97
C ARG A 473 -17.26 20.10 10.95
N CYS A 474 -16.48 19.06 11.25
CA CYS A 474 -15.53 18.49 10.29
C CYS A 474 -16.23 17.94 9.03
N ALA A 475 -17.36 17.25 9.22
CA ALA A 475 -18.15 16.68 8.13
C ALA A 475 -18.71 17.77 7.20
N ALA A 476 -19.13 18.91 7.73
CA ALA A 476 -19.58 20.06 6.95
C ALA A 476 -18.46 20.63 6.06
N LEU A 477 -17.25 20.82 6.59
CA LEU A 477 -16.09 21.29 5.80
C LEU A 477 -15.66 20.27 4.74
N LEU A 478 -15.64 18.98 5.09
CA LEU A 478 -15.33 17.92 4.11
C LEU A 478 -16.36 17.85 2.98
N THR A 479 -17.65 18.08 3.29
CA THR A 479 -18.72 18.18 2.29
C THR A 479 -18.45 19.34 1.32
N GLU A 480 -18.12 20.52 1.86
CA GLU A 480 -17.85 21.70 1.04
C GLU A 480 -16.70 21.46 0.04
N VAL A 481 -15.62 20.80 0.47
CA VAL A 481 -14.49 20.46 -0.40
C VAL A 481 -14.84 19.36 -1.40
N ALA A 482 -15.64 18.38 -0.98
CA ALA A 482 -16.08 17.30 -1.85
C ALA A 482 -16.96 17.80 -3.00
N THR A 483 -17.82 18.79 -2.76
CA THR A 483 -18.80 19.27 -3.75
C THR A 483 -18.31 20.47 -4.54
N ASN A 484 -17.59 21.40 -3.91
CA ASN A 484 -17.12 22.65 -4.51
C ASN A 484 -15.61 22.62 -4.82
N GLY A 485 -15.02 21.43 -4.88
CA GLY A 485 -13.57 21.22 -4.95
C GLY A 485 -12.88 22.01 -6.07
N PHE A 486 -11.66 22.46 -5.80
CA PHE A 486 -10.86 23.30 -6.70
C PHE A 486 -10.24 22.51 -7.86
N ASP A 487 -10.05 21.20 -7.67
CA ASP A 487 -9.59 20.23 -8.66
C ASP A 487 -10.18 18.83 -8.37
N ASP A 488 -10.18 17.97 -9.39
CA ASP A 488 -10.79 16.64 -9.32
C ASP A 488 -10.11 15.70 -8.29
N GLN A 489 -8.80 15.84 -8.10
CA GLN A 489 -8.04 14.99 -7.18
C GLN A 489 -8.39 15.28 -5.72
N THR A 490 -8.47 16.56 -5.37
CA THR A 490 -8.82 17.03 -4.03
C THR A 490 -10.29 16.76 -3.72
N SER A 491 -11.20 16.97 -4.68
CA SER A 491 -12.61 16.60 -4.53
C SER A 491 -12.76 15.10 -4.27
N LYS A 492 -12.07 14.26 -5.04
CA LYS A 492 -12.08 12.80 -4.85
C LYS A 492 -11.54 12.39 -3.48
N LEU A 493 -10.39 12.94 -3.07
CA LEU A 493 -9.79 12.69 -1.76
C LEU A 493 -10.77 13.04 -0.62
N ALA A 494 -11.44 14.20 -0.72
CA ALA A 494 -12.43 14.63 0.27
C ALA A 494 -13.65 13.69 0.31
N LYS A 495 -14.17 13.24 -0.85
CA LYS A 495 -15.27 12.25 -0.94
C LYS A 495 -14.90 10.92 -0.29
N ASP A 496 -13.70 10.41 -0.56
CA ASP A 496 -13.21 9.13 -0.03
C ASP A 496 -13.01 9.21 1.50
N VAL A 497 -12.40 10.30 1.98
CA VAL A 497 -12.20 10.55 3.41
C VAL A 497 -13.53 10.72 4.12
N PHE A 498 -14.44 11.56 3.59
CA PHE A 498 -15.76 11.79 4.14
C PHE A 498 -16.53 10.48 4.30
N THR A 499 -16.65 9.70 3.21
CA THR A 499 -17.39 8.43 3.21
C THR A 499 -16.81 7.42 4.20
N SER A 500 -15.49 7.45 4.43
CA SER A 500 -14.84 6.54 5.39
C SER A 500 -15.31 6.73 6.84
N LEU A 501 -15.77 7.93 7.22
CA LEU A 501 -16.21 8.25 8.58
C LEU A 501 -17.56 7.63 8.96
N PHE A 502 -18.33 7.15 7.98
CA PHE A 502 -19.70 6.66 8.19
C PHE A 502 -19.80 5.16 8.45
N LYS A 503 -18.67 4.43 8.40
CA LYS A 503 -18.62 2.98 8.60
C LYS A 503 -18.80 2.57 10.06
N LEU A 504 -19.41 1.41 10.31
CA LEU A 504 -19.57 0.83 11.65
C LEU A 504 -18.23 0.53 12.34
N HIS A 505 -17.22 0.12 11.55
CA HIS A 505 -15.89 -0.21 12.03
C HIS A 505 -14.82 0.57 11.25
N LEU A 506 -13.69 0.86 11.91
CA LEU A 506 -12.52 1.51 11.32
C LEU A 506 -12.80 2.89 10.72
N SER A 507 -13.85 3.57 11.19
CA SER A 507 -14.22 4.90 10.70
C SER A 507 -13.28 6.00 11.21
N GLY A 508 -12.58 5.75 12.33
CA GLY A 508 -11.72 6.76 12.94
C GLY A 508 -12.50 7.88 13.64
N THR A 509 -13.79 7.66 13.95
CA THR A 509 -14.64 8.60 14.70
C THR A 509 -15.53 7.91 15.72
N HIS A 510 -15.63 8.49 16.92
CA HIS A 510 -16.55 8.08 17.99
C HIS A 510 -17.96 8.68 17.85
N ALA A 511 -18.24 9.38 16.74
CA ALA A 511 -19.59 9.85 16.44
C ALA A 511 -20.61 8.71 16.56
N THR A 512 -21.81 9.02 17.04
CA THR A 512 -22.90 8.04 17.16
C THR A 512 -23.59 7.81 15.81
N ILE A 513 -24.38 6.74 15.70
CA ILE A 513 -25.23 6.53 14.51
C ILE A 513 -26.18 7.71 14.28
N SER A 514 -26.75 8.28 15.34
CA SER A 514 -27.64 9.44 15.24
C SER A 514 -26.95 10.66 14.65
N GLN A 515 -25.72 10.98 15.09
CA GLN A 515 -24.94 12.09 14.52
C GLN A 515 -24.63 11.87 13.04
N ARG A 516 -24.22 10.65 12.67
CA ARG A 516 -23.96 10.28 11.27
C ARG A 516 -25.22 10.44 10.42
N LEU A 517 -26.36 9.94 10.87
CA LEU A 517 -27.61 10.03 10.12
C LEU A 517 -28.12 11.48 10.00
N ARG A 518 -27.89 12.35 11.00
CA ARG A 518 -28.21 13.78 10.86
C ARG A 518 -27.43 14.44 9.72
N VAL A 519 -26.15 14.12 9.57
CA VAL A 519 -25.34 14.61 8.45
C VAL A 519 -25.87 14.06 7.13
N VAL A 520 -26.12 12.75 7.06
CA VAL A 520 -26.68 12.09 5.85
C VAL A 520 -28.02 12.71 5.46
N GLU A 521 -28.93 12.95 6.41
CA GLU A 521 -30.23 13.56 6.17
C GLU A 521 -30.11 14.97 5.57
N GLY A 522 -29.21 15.79 6.12
CA GLY A 522 -28.94 17.13 5.59
C GLY A 522 -28.45 17.10 4.14
N LEU A 523 -27.60 16.12 3.79
CA LEU A 523 -27.09 15.96 2.42
C LEU A 523 -28.17 15.44 1.45
N LEU A 524 -28.98 14.47 1.88
CA LEU A 524 -30.03 13.90 1.03
C LEU A 524 -31.16 14.89 0.74
N ARG A 525 -31.49 15.78 1.69
CA ARG A 525 -32.50 16.84 1.51
C ARG A 525 -31.98 18.07 0.76
N ALA A 526 -30.70 18.12 0.41
CA ALA A 526 -30.16 19.22 -0.38
C ALA A 526 -30.74 19.23 -1.81
N ALA A 527 -30.87 20.40 -2.41
CA ALA A 527 -31.36 20.54 -3.79
C ALA A 527 -30.30 20.13 -4.84
N ASP A 528 -29.02 20.14 -4.48
CA ASP A 528 -27.91 19.85 -5.37
C ASP A 528 -27.69 18.32 -5.52
N HIS A 529 -27.64 17.85 -6.77
CA HIS A 529 -27.51 16.42 -7.06
C HIS A 529 -26.16 15.83 -6.60
N GLY A 530 -25.06 16.60 -6.69
CA GLY A 530 -23.74 16.17 -6.25
C GLY A 530 -23.66 16.01 -4.73
N VAL A 531 -24.32 16.90 -3.98
CA VAL A 531 -24.49 16.79 -2.52
C VAL A 531 -25.32 15.55 -2.15
N GLN A 532 -26.41 15.28 -2.88
CA GLN A 532 -27.24 14.09 -2.65
C GLN A 532 -26.46 12.79 -2.90
N GLU A 533 -25.66 12.72 -3.96
CA GLU A 533 -24.78 11.56 -4.24
C GLU A 533 -23.79 11.30 -3.09
N LEU A 534 -23.21 12.36 -2.51
CA LEU A 534 -22.35 12.24 -1.35
C LEU A 534 -23.12 11.70 -0.12
N GLY A 535 -24.37 12.14 0.07
CA GLY A 535 -25.27 11.62 1.10
C GLY A 535 -25.58 10.13 0.93
N LEU A 536 -25.84 9.68 -0.29
CA LEU A 536 -26.06 8.26 -0.61
C LEU A 536 -24.80 7.43 -0.41
N ALA A 537 -23.62 7.95 -0.77
CA ALA A 537 -22.35 7.29 -0.53
C ALA A 537 -22.09 7.09 0.97
N ALA A 538 -22.32 8.13 1.79
CA ALA A 538 -22.21 8.06 3.24
C ALA A 538 -23.20 7.05 3.85
N LEU A 539 -24.46 7.06 3.42
CA LEU A 539 -25.45 6.05 3.83
C LEU A 539 -25.03 4.64 3.43
N GLY A 540 -24.44 4.47 2.24
CA GLY A 540 -23.85 3.20 1.80
C GLY A 540 -22.70 2.73 2.70
N GLY A 541 -21.95 3.66 3.31
CA GLY A 541 -20.96 3.40 4.35
C GLY A 541 -21.60 2.97 5.68
N VAL A 542 -22.71 3.60 6.09
CA VAL A 542 -23.48 3.22 7.29
C VAL A 542 -24.01 1.79 7.18
N LEU A 543 -24.50 1.40 6.00
CA LEU A 543 -25.05 0.06 5.71
C LEU A 543 -23.98 -0.99 5.40
N GLN A 544 -22.69 -0.66 5.46
CA GLN A 544 -21.63 -1.63 5.19
C GLN A 544 -21.59 -2.66 6.33
N ALA A 545 -21.76 -3.95 6.00
CA ALA A 545 -21.73 -5.04 6.98
C ALA A 545 -20.52 -6.00 6.83
N VAL A 546 -19.77 -5.89 5.73
CA VAL A 546 -18.62 -6.76 5.42
C VAL A 546 -17.47 -5.99 4.78
N ASN A 547 -16.28 -6.62 4.72
CA ASN A 547 -15.08 -6.09 4.06
C ASN A 547 -14.61 -4.74 4.62
N PHE A 548 -14.54 -4.62 5.94
CA PHE A 548 -13.94 -3.44 6.58
C PHE A 548 -12.41 -3.51 6.45
N GLY A 549 -11.81 -2.46 5.90
CA GLY A 549 -10.36 -2.31 5.80
C GLY A 549 -9.91 -0.94 6.32
N PRO A 550 -8.70 -0.84 6.90
CA PRO A 550 -8.12 0.44 7.30
C PRO A 550 -7.75 1.22 6.03
N ALA A 551 -8.48 2.29 5.74
CA ALA A 551 -8.21 3.13 4.57
C ALA A 551 -7.15 4.22 4.86
N TRP A 552 -6.93 4.57 6.13
CA TRP A 552 -6.16 5.74 6.53
C TRP A 552 -5.41 5.51 7.85
N GLN A 553 -4.42 6.37 8.12
CA GLN A 553 -3.73 6.46 9.40
C GLN A 553 -4.68 6.98 10.52
N PHE A 554 -4.43 6.57 11.77
CA PHE A 554 -5.28 6.86 12.93
C PHE A 554 -4.57 7.68 14.01
N ASP A 555 -3.25 7.84 13.90
CA ASP A 555 -2.44 8.64 14.81
C ASP A 555 -2.76 10.14 14.67
N PHE A 556 -2.59 10.86 15.78
CA PHE A 556 -2.79 12.31 15.81
C PHE A 556 -1.94 12.91 16.94
N GLY A 557 -0.65 13.10 16.65
CA GLY A 557 0.35 13.43 17.67
C GLY A 557 0.48 12.31 18.70
N ALA A 558 0.65 12.65 19.97
CA ALA A 558 0.74 11.65 21.05
C ALA A 558 -0.58 11.39 21.80
N ARG A 559 -1.72 11.81 21.24
CA ARG A 559 -3.03 11.55 21.85
C ARG A 559 -3.32 10.05 21.80
N PRO A 560 -3.96 9.48 22.85
CA PRO A 560 -4.53 8.14 22.76
C PRO A 560 -5.53 8.05 21.62
N ARG A 561 -5.43 6.99 20.83
CA ARG A 561 -6.27 6.75 19.67
C ARG A 561 -6.65 5.28 19.57
N ASP A 562 -7.87 5.05 19.13
CA ASP A 562 -8.33 3.76 18.65
C ASP A 562 -8.88 3.89 17.22
N PHE A 563 -9.60 2.87 16.75
CA PHE A 563 -10.18 2.85 15.41
C PHE A 563 -11.52 3.61 15.31
N GLY A 564 -11.92 4.34 16.34
CA GLY A 564 -13.21 5.01 16.47
C GLY A 564 -14.29 4.11 17.07
N TYR A 565 -15.55 4.49 16.85
CA TYR A 565 -16.73 3.76 17.31
C TYR A 565 -16.64 2.28 16.92
N ARG A 566 -16.88 1.41 17.90
CA ARG A 566 -17.01 -0.03 17.71
C ARG A 566 -18.13 -0.56 18.61
N PRO A 567 -19.11 -1.28 18.08
CA PRO A 567 -20.14 -1.91 18.90
C PRO A 567 -19.50 -2.91 19.87
N LYS A 568 -19.83 -2.78 21.15
CA LYS A 568 -19.34 -3.63 22.24
C LYS A 568 -20.18 -4.89 22.43
N SER A 569 -21.39 -4.89 21.86
CA SER A 569 -22.35 -5.99 21.94
C SER A 569 -23.07 -6.19 20.62
N GLU A 570 -23.66 -7.37 20.43
CA GLU A 570 -24.58 -7.62 19.31
C GLU A 570 -25.81 -6.69 19.37
N GLN A 571 -26.25 -6.28 20.57
CA GLN A 571 -27.35 -5.31 20.72
C GLN A 571 -26.98 -3.93 20.15
N GLU A 572 -25.77 -3.44 20.38
CA GLU A 572 -25.30 -2.17 19.80
C GLU A 572 -25.14 -2.25 18.28
N ARG A 573 -24.70 -3.40 17.76
CA ARG A 573 -24.64 -3.66 16.32
C ARG A 573 -26.05 -3.68 15.70
N HIS A 574 -26.98 -4.36 16.35
CA HIS A 574 -28.38 -4.40 15.93
C HIS A 574 -29.01 -3.01 15.94
N LEU A 575 -28.78 -2.23 17.03
CA LEU A 575 -29.28 -0.85 17.15
C LEU A 575 -28.76 0.04 16.01
N TRP A 576 -27.49 -0.11 15.62
CA TRP A 576 -26.91 0.65 14.51
C TRP A 576 -27.69 0.44 13.20
N TYR A 577 -27.86 -0.81 12.78
CA TYR A 577 -28.49 -1.11 11.50
C TYR A 577 -30.01 -0.91 11.55
N SER A 578 -30.69 -1.26 12.64
CA SER A 578 -32.13 -0.99 12.79
C SER A 578 -32.43 0.50 12.73
N THR A 579 -31.59 1.36 13.33
CA THR A 579 -31.73 2.82 13.22
C THR A 579 -31.55 3.29 11.77
N ALA A 580 -30.57 2.74 11.05
CA ALA A 580 -30.34 3.08 9.65
C ALA A 580 -31.47 2.61 8.73
N LEU A 581 -32.04 1.42 8.97
CA LEU A 581 -33.17 0.88 8.21
C LEU A 581 -34.45 1.68 8.48
N ALA A 582 -34.74 2.03 9.74
CA ALA A 582 -35.86 2.89 10.10
C ALA A 582 -35.73 4.29 9.47
N PHE A 583 -34.51 4.82 9.37
CA PHE A 583 -34.23 6.07 8.67
C PHE A 583 -34.54 5.98 7.17
N ILE A 584 -34.12 4.90 6.50
CA ILE A 584 -34.43 4.65 5.09
C ILE A 584 -35.94 4.50 4.88
N GLU A 585 -36.62 3.74 5.75
CA GLU A 585 -38.08 3.57 5.70
C GLU A 585 -38.78 4.92 5.74
N ASN A 586 -38.44 5.78 6.71
CA ASN A 586 -39.07 7.09 6.86
C ASN A 586 -38.86 7.97 5.62
N LEU A 587 -37.61 8.13 5.17
CA LEU A 587 -37.30 8.95 4.00
C LEU A 587 -37.92 8.42 2.70
N ALA A 588 -37.91 7.10 2.50
CA ALA A 588 -38.51 6.50 1.30
C ALA A 588 -40.04 6.69 1.24
N LEU A 589 -40.70 6.82 2.40
CA LEU A 589 -42.14 7.08 2.51
C LEU A 589 -42.48 8.57 2.42
N THR A 590 -41.61 9.48 2.88
CA THR A 590 -41.88 10.92 2.87
C THR A 590 -41.36 11.65 1.64
N GLU A 591 -40.27 11.18 1.03
CA GLU A 591 -39.55 11.86 -0.07
C GLU A 591 -39.59 11.02 -1.36
N GLY A 592 -40.67 11.17 -2.14
CA GLY A 592 -40.90 10.37 -3.35
C GLY A 592 -39.78 10.43 -4.39
N VAL A 593 -39.07 11.56 -4.49
CA VAL A 593 -37.95 11.74 -5.45
C VAL A 593 -36.72 10.89 -5.07
N LEU A 594 -36.50 10.65 -3.77
CA LEU A 594 -35.36 9.89 -3.28
C LEU A 594 -35.67 8.39 -3.12
N LYS A 595 -36.95 8.02 -3.07
CA LYS A 595 -37.43 6.64 -2.86
C LYS A 595 -36.67 5.63 -3.73
N ALA A 596 -36.64 5.83 -5.05
CA ALA A 596 -36.00 4.88 -5.96
C ALA A 596 -34.49 4.68 -5.66
N ARG A 597 -33.74 5.77 -5.42
CA ARG A 597 -32.30 5.72 -5.13
C ARG A 597 -32.00 5.06 -3.78
N LEU A 598 -32.83 5.32 -2.77
CA LEU A 598 -32.72 4.69 -1.44
C LEU A 598 -33.00 3.19 -1.51
N LEU A 599 -34.05 2.78 -2.23
CA LEU A 599 -34.40 1.38 -2.41
C LEU A 599 -33.35 0.61 -3.22
N GLN A 600 -32.75 1.25 -4.22
CA GLN A 600 -31.63 0.68 -4.97
C GLN A 600 -30.40 0.48 -4.06
N LEU A 601 -30.06 1.47 -3.23
CA LEU A 601 -28.96 1.34 -2.27
C LEU A 601 -29.22 0.22 -1.25
N LEU A 602 -30.43 0.16 -0.70
CA LEU A 602 -30.84 -0.89 0.23
C LEU A 602 -30.73 -2.28 -0.40
N GLY A 603 -31.22 -2.45 -1.63
CA GLY A 603 -31.14 -3.71 -2.35
C GLY A 603 -29.70 -4.16 -2.61
N LYS A 604 -28.81 -3.24 -3.01
CA LYS A 604 -27.36 -3.50 -3.12
C LYS A 604 -26.70 -3.94 -1.79
N LYS A 605 -27.26 -3.53 -0.66
CA LYS A 605 -26.77 -3.87 0.69
C LYS A 605 -27.56 -4.99 1.36
N PHE A 606 -28.58 -5.54 0.69
CA PHE A 606 -29.53 -6.48 1.26
C PHE A 606 -28.85 -7.77 1.76
N ARG A 607 -28.08 -8.44 0.90
CA ARG A 607 -27.32 -9.65 1.27
C ARG A 607 -26.34 -9.40 2.43
N PRO A 608 -25.49 -8.36 2.41
CA PRO A 608 -24.66 -7.98 3.55
C PRO A 608 -25.42 -7.86 4.89
N LEU A 609 -26.57 -7.18 4.86
CA LEU A 609 -27.39 -6.91 6.05
C LEU A 609 -28.10 -8.18 6.56
N TRP A 610 -28.53 -9.07 5.66
CA TRP A 610 -29.14 -10.34 6.03
C TRP A 610 -28.12 -11.33 6.60
N THR A 611 -27.06 -11.60 5.85
CA THR A 611 -26.15 -12.73 6.12
C THR A 611 -25.19 -12.44 7.28
N TRP A 612 -24.70 -11.19 7.41
CA TRP A 612 -23.68 -10.84 8.41
C TRP A 612 -24.14 -9.85 9.47
N ALA A 613 -25.10 -8.96 9.17
CA ALA A 613 -25.66 -8.06 10.17
C ALA A 613 -26.86 -8.63 10.92
N HIS A 614 -27.44 -9.75 10.45
CA HIS A 614 -28.58 -10.45 11.06
C HIS A 614 -29.85 -9.60 11.21
N MET A 615 -30.10 -8.67 10.29
CA MET A 615 -31.26 -7.78 10.32
C MET A 615 -32.52 -8.42 9.72
N HIS A 616 -32.84 -9.65 10.11
CA HIS A 616 -33.86 -10.47 9.43
C HIS A 616 -35.26 -9.88 9.56
N ASP A 617 -35.69 -9.57 10.80
CA ASP A 617 -37.04 -9.08 11.10
C ASP A 617 -37.30 -7.70 10.47
N GLU A 618 -36.31 -6.79 10.56
CA GLU A 618 -36.38 -5.45 9.99
C GLU A 618 -36.43 -5.50 8.46
N LEU A 619 -35.59 -6.33 7.83
CA LEU A 619 -35.58 -6.45 6.37
C LEU A 619 -36.89 -7.07 5.86
N GLU A 620 -37.42 -8.11 6.52
CA GLU A 620 -38.72 -8.68 6.16
C GLU A 620 -39.85 -7.65 6.27
N SER A 621 -39.95 -6.98 7.42
CA SER A 621 -40.97 -5.96 7.67
C SER A 621 -40.90 -4.82 6.66
N LEU A 622 -39.69 -4.31 6.39
CA LEU A 622 -39.47 -3.24 5.42
C LEU A 622 -39.80 -3.70 3.99
N SER A 623 -39.39 -4.92 3.62
CA SER A 623 -39.67 -5.49 2.29
C SER A 623 -41.17 -5.61 2.03
N ILE A 624 -41.95 -6.08 3.01
CA ILE A 624 -43.41 -6.19 2.90
C ILE A 624 -44.05 -4.81 2.67
N LYS A 625 -43.59 -3.78 3.40
CA LYS A 625 -44.09 -2.40 3.22
C LYS A 625 -43.74 -1.84 1.84
N ILE A 626 -42.51 -2.08 1.36
CA ILE A 626 -42.08 -1.60 0.04
C ILE A 626 -42.91 -2.26 -1.07
N THR A 627 -43.15 -3.57 -0.98
CA THR A 627 -43.86 -4.31 -2.03
C THR A 627 -45.36 -4.02 -2.09
N ALA A 628 -45.94 -3.48 -1.01
CA ALA A 628 -47.30 -2.94 -1.05
C ALA A 628 -47.45 -1.79 -2.06
N ASP A 629 -46.36 -1.07 -2.36
CA ASP A 629 -46.34 0.04 -3.32
C ASP A 629 -45.89 -0.37 -4.74
N GLY A 630 -45.60 -1.66 -4.98
CA GLY A 630 -45.19 -2.19 -6.29
C GLY A 630 -43.99 -3.13 -6.26
N PHE A 631 -43.60 -3.64 -7.43
CA PHE A 631 -42.47 -4.57 -7.57
C PHE A 631 -41.14 -3.91 -7.19
N TRP A 632 -40.38 -4.55 -6.29
CA TRP A 632 -39.05 -4.10 -5.87
C TRP A 632 -37.96 -5.05 -6.39
N LEU A 633 -37.38 -4.68 -7.53
CA LEU A 633 -36.37 -5.47 -8.23
C LEU A 633 -35.14 -5.75 -7.35
N ASP A 634 -34.50 -4.72 -6.79
CA ASP A 634 -33.24 -4.89 -6.07
C ASP A 634 -33.40 -5.73 -4.79
N GLY A 635 -34.57 -5.71 -4.15
CA GLY A 635 -34.86 -6.54 -2.97
C GLY A 635 -35.09 -8.01 -3.32
N TRP A 636 -35.85 -8.28 -4.39
CA TRP A 636 -36.01 -9.63 -4.92
C TRP A 636 -34.66 -10.23 -5.35
N ALA A 637 -33.86 -9.45 -6.06
CA ALA A 637 -32.48 -9.78 -6.39
C ALA A 637 -31.66 -10.07 -5.12
N GLY A 638 -31.72 -9.19 -4.11
CA GLY A 638 -31.05 -9.44 -2.82
C GLY A 638 -31.37 -10.80 -2.19
N CYS A 639 -32.64 -11.21 -2.18
CA CYS A 639 -33.08 -12.51 -1.64
C CYS A 639 -32.52 -13.70 -2.44
N ARG A 640 -32.65 -13.63 -3.77
CA ARG A 640 -32.13 -14.64 -4.70
C ARG A 640 -30.60 -14.81 -4.57
N GLN A 641 -29.86 -13.73 -4.26
CA GLN A 641 -28.41 -13.74 -4.04
C GLN A 641 -28.05 -14.52 -2.77
N ILE A 642 -28.80 -14.29 -1.70
CA ILE A 642 -28.64 -14.99 -0.42
C ILE A 642 -28.92 -16.50 -0.60
N ILE A 643 -30.04 -16.86 -1.24
CA ILE A 643 -30.41 -18.26 -1.50
C ILE A 643 -29.29 -19.00 -2.25
N ARG A 644 -28.64 -18.36 -3.21
CA ARG A 644 -27.60 -19.01 -4.01
C ARG A 644 -26.26 -19.13 -3.28
N PHE A 645 -25.78 -18.03 -2.70
CA PHE A 645 -24.40 -17.97 -2.19
C PHE A 645 -24.29 -18.38 -0.73
N ASP A 646 -25.37 -18.26 0.04
CA ASP A 646 -25.34 -18.39 1.50
C ASP A 646 -26.16 -19.60 2.01
N ALA A 647 -26.97 -20.26 1.16
CA ALA A 647 -27.81 -21.40 1.58
C ALA A 647 -27.03 -22.57 2.19
N GLY A 648 -25.78 -22.80 1.79
CA GLY A 648 -24.95 -23.85 2.38
C GLY A 648 -24.46 -23.56 3.80
N GLY A 649 -24.54 -22.30 4.25
CA GLY A 649 -24.05 -21.85 5.56
C GLY A 649 -25.13 -21.36 6.54
N GLN A 650 -26.40 -21.29 6.12
CA GLN A 650 -27.52 -20.82 6.96
C GLN A 650 -28.27 -21.98 7.64
N SER A 651 -28.97 -21.67 8.73
CA SER A 651 -29.86 -22.63 9.38
C SER A 651 -31.10 -22.89 8.52
N PRO A 652 -31.75 -24.08 8.63
CA PRO A 652 -32.95 -24.39 7.85
C PRO A 652 -34.10 -23.38 8.04
N ASP A 653 -34.20 -22.80 9.24
CA ASP A 653 -35.17 -21.76 9.56
C ASP A 653 -34.91 -20.48 8.75
N LEU A 654 -33.67 -19.98 8.74
CA LEU A 654 -33.29 -18.79 7.97
C LEU A 654 -33.44 -19.00 6.46
N THR A 655 -33.11 -20.21 5.97
CA THR A 655 -33.35 -20.58 4.57
C THR A 655 -34.86 -20.53 4.24
N SER A 656 -35.70 -21.07 5.11
CA SER A 656 -37.17 -21.02 4.91
C SER A 656 -37.72 -19.59 4.95
N ARG A 657 -37.18 -18.74 5.83
CA ARG A 657 -37.52 -17.31 5.91
C ARG A 657 -37.18 -16.58 4.62
N ILE A 658 -35.94 -16.68 4.13
CA ILE A 658 -35.53 -15.99 2.90
C ILE A 658 -36.24 -16.54 1.65
N GLU A 659 -36.53 -17.85 1.59
CA GLU A 659 -37.35 -18.43 0.51
C GLU A 659 -38.79 -17.93 0.54
N SER A 660 -39.35 -17.71 1.74
CA SER A 660 -40.68 -17.13 1.90
C SER A 660 -40.71 -15.67 1.47
N LEU A 661 -39.66 -14.91 1.80
CA LEU A 661 -39.51 -13.53 1.37
C LEU A 661 -39.29 -13.42 -0.15
N GLU A 662 -38.46 -14.28 -0.74
CA GLU A 662 -38.27 -14.35 -2.20
C GLU A 662 -39.59 -14.62 -2.91
N ARG A 663 -40.38 -15.59 -2.44
CA ARG A 663 -41.71 -15.89 -3.00
C ARG A 663 -42.66 -14.70 -2.94
N LEU A 664 -42.57 -13.88 -1.90
CA LEU A 664 -43.38 -12.67 -1.73
C LEU A 664 -42.93 -11.54 -2.68
N LEU A 665 -41.61 -11.39 -2.88
CA LEU A 665 -41.02 -10.34 -3.72
C LEU A 665 -40.97 -10.70 -5.22
N ARG A 666 -41.25 -11.96 -5.56
CA ARG A 666 -41.13 -12.50 -6.92
C ARG A 666 -41.99 -11.70 -7.92
N PRO A 667 -41.46 -11.37 -9.12
CA PRO A 667 -42.25 -10.69 -10.14
C PRO A 667 -43.38 -11.60 -10.66
N ILE A 668 -44.63 -11.15 -10.53
CA ILE A 668 -45.83 -11.91 -10.93
C ILE A 668 -46.36 -11.43 -12.29
N ASP A 669 -46.58 -10.11 -12.41
CA ASP A 669 -47.11 -9.53 -13.64
C ASP A 669 -46.05 -9.42 -14.75
N LEU A 670 -46.52 -9.21 -15.98
CA LEU A 670 -45.65 -9.16 -17.16
C LEU A 670 -44.67 -7.98 -17.10
N ALA A 671 -45.07 -6.84 -16.55
CA ALA A 671 -44.23 -5.65 -16.42
C ALA A 671 -43.05 -5.89 -15.46
N ALA A 672 -43.32 -6.47 -14.29
CA ALA A 672 -42.34 -6.83 -13.29
C ALA A 672 -41.38 -7.90 -13.80
N ARG A 673 -41.90 -8.93 -14.50
CA ARG A 673 -41.07 -9.98 -15.11
C ARG A 673 -40.16 -9.43 -16.20
N ALA A 674 -40.64 -8.51 -17.03
CA ALA A 674 -39.83 -7.82 -18.03
C ALA A 674 -38.72 -6.99 -17.38
N ARG A 675 -39.03 -6.14 -16.38
CA ARG A 675 -38.02 -5.36 -15.64
C ARG A 675 -36.95 -6.24 -15.01
N ALA A 676 -37.36 -7.35 -14.39
CA ALA A 676 -36.45 -8.34 -13.81
C ALA A 676 -35.50 -8.94 -14.84
N ALA A 677 -36.01 -9.44 -15.96
CA ALA A 677 -35.17 -10.05 -16.98
C ALA A 677 -34.18 -9.07 -17.63
N VAL A 678 -34.59 -7.80 -17.77
CA VAL A 678 -33.85 -6.74 -18.46
C VAL A 678 -32.74 -6.14 -17.58
N HIS A 679 -33.10 -5.70 -16.37
CA HIS A 679 -32.19 -5.04 -15.42
C HIS A 679 -31.56 -5.99 -14.41
N GLY A 680 -31.86 -7.28 -14.51
CA GLY A 680 -31.27 -8.32 -13.70
C GLY A 680 -29.76 -8.43 -13.85
N ASP A 681 -29.11 -9.12 -12.92
CA ASP A 681 -27.64 -9.20 -12.89
C ASP A 681 -27.07 -9.96 -14.11
N SER A 682 -25.94 -9.45 -14.60
CA SER A 682 -25.03 -10.00 -15.61
C SER A 682 -24.73 -11.49 -15.46
N THR A 683 -24.73 -11.99 -14.22
CA THR A 683 -24.42 -13.40 -13.93
C THR A 683 -25.62 -14.35 -14.08
N GLY A 684 -26.82 -13.83 -14.42
CA GLY A 684 -27.96 -14.63 -14.91
C GLY A 684 -28.56 -15.61 -13.88
N TRP A 685 -28.57 -15.25 -12.60
CA TRP A 685 -28.96 -16.13 -11.50
C TRP A 685 -30.39 -15.94 -11.03
N GLU A 686 -31.23 -15.28 -11.81
CA GLU A 686 -32.65 -15.05 -11.49
C GLU A 686 -33.53 -16.27 -11.81
N ASP A 687 -33.05 -17.17 -12.66
CA ASP A 687 -33.80 -18.34 -13.12
C ASP A 687 -33.14 -19.63 -12.57
N THR A 688 -33.59 -20.08 -11.40
CA THR A 688 -33.26 -21.43 -10.90
C THR A 688 -34.50 -22.15 -10.38
N ASP A 689 -35.62 -22.04 -11.09
CA ASP A 689 -36.77 -22.93 -10.83
C ASP A 689 -36.53 -24.35 -11.40
N GLU A 690 -35.43 -24.59 -12.14
CA GLU A 690 -35.00 -25.94 -12.55
C GLU A 690 -33.56 -26.26 -12.13
N ALA A 691 -33.43 -27.17 -11.16
CA ALA A 691 -32.17 -27.78 -10.75
C ALA A 691 -31.59 -28.67 -11.87
N SER A 692 -30.86 -28.08 -12.82
CA SER A 692 -29.94 -28.87 -13.65
C SER A 692 -28.64 -29.09 -12.87
N ALA A 693 -28.33 -30.36 -12.60
CA ALA A 693 -27.15 -30.83 -11.86
C ALA A 693 -25.78 -30.53 -12.54
N ASP A 694 -25.74 -29.82 -13.67
CA ASP A 694 -24.49 -29.47 -14.37
C ASP A 694 -24.09 -28.01 -14.12
N GLY A 695 -23.13 -27.84 -13.23
CA GLY A 695 -22.66 -26.57 -12.70
C GLY A 695 -21.60 -25.83 -13.52
N HIS A 696 -21.30 -26.21 -14.78
CA HIS A 696 -20.08 -25.71 -15.44
C HIS A 696 -20.22 -24.97 -16.78
N ASP A 697 -21.37 -24.95 -17.46
CA ASP A 697 -21.50 -24.20 -18.72
C ASP A 697 -22.12 -22.80 -18.51
N LEU A 698 -21.25 -21.79 -18.39
CA LEU A 698 -21.63 -20.39 -18.30
C LEU A 698 -22.29 -19.88 -19.60
N MET A 699 -21.93 -20.43 -20.76
CA MET A 699 -22.49 -20.01 -22.06
C MET A 699 -23.93 -20.49 -22.23
N ALA A 700 -24.24 -21.74 -21.89
CA ALA A 700 -25.61 -22.26 -21.95
C ALA A 700 -26.57 -21.56 -20.98
N ARG A 701 -26.08 -21.04 -19.85
CA ARG A 701 -26.88 -20.22 -18.93
C ARG A 701 -27.15 -18.84 -19.48
N HIS A 702 -26.12 -18.19 -20.04
CA HIS A 702 -26.28 -16.89 -20.69
C HIS A 702 -27.31 -16.97 -21.83
N GLN A 703 -27.23 -18.01 -22.66
CA GLN A 703 -28.13 -18.25 -23.78
C GLN A 703 -29.60 -18.36 -23.34
N ARG A 704 -29.90 -19.15 -22.30
CA ARG A 704 -31.27 -19.29 -21.76
C ARG A 704 -31.83 -17.95 -21.26
N MET A 705 -31.00 -17.13 -20.63
CA MET A 705 -31.43 -15.82 -20.13
C MET A 705 -31.72 -14.84 -21.28
N GLU A 706 -30.95 -14.90 -22.36
CA GLU A 706 -31.25 -14.13 -23.57
C GLU A 706 -32.54 -14.58 -24.24
N GLU A 707 -32.75 -15.90 -24.38
CA GLU A 707 -34.00 -16.46 -24.93
C GLU A 707 -35.21 -16.02 -24.10
N ARG A 708 -35.09 -16.04 -22.77
CA ARG A 708 -36.15 -15.56 -21.88
C ARG A 708 -36.45 -14.06 -22.03
N ALA A 709 -35.41 -13.25 -22.23
CA ALA A 709 -35.59 -11.83 -22.50
C ALA A 709 -36.31 -11.60 -23.85
N VAL A 710 -36.02 -12.41 -24.87
CA VAL A 710 -36.73 -12.39 -26.17
C VAL A 710 -38.21 -12.80 -26.00
N GLU A 711 -38.50 -13.84 -25.22
CA GLU A 711 -39.88 -14.27 -24.93
C GLU A 711 -40.68 -13.17 -24.23
N LEU A 712 -40.09 -12.53 -23.21
CA LEU A 712 -40.74 -11.46 -22.47
C LEU A 712 -40.92 -10.20 -23.33
N GLY A 713 -39.93 -9.85 -24.16
CA GLY A 713 -40.07 -8.79 -25.16
C GLY A 713 -41.22 -9.09 -26.12
N SER A 714 -41.34 -10.34 -26.57
CA SER A 714 -42.43 -10.77 -27.46
C SER A 714 -43.80 -10.64 -26.81
N ALA A 715 -43.93 -11.05 -25.55
CA ALA A 715 -45.17 -10.93 -24.79
C ALA A 715 -45.55 -9.46 -24.54
N VAL A 716 -44.60 -8.61 -24.16
CA VAL A 716 -44.83 -7.17 -23.95
C VAL A 716 -45.23 -6.46 -25.25
N ALA A 717 -44.71 -6.90 -26.41
CA ALA A 717 -45.06 -6.32 -27.70
C ALA A 717 -46.57 -6.41 -28.03
N LEU A 718 -47.25 -7.41 -27.47
CA LEU A 718 -48.69 -7.64 -27.65
C LEU A 718 -49.55 -6.77 -26.72
N GLU A 719 -48.94 -6.15 -25.69
CA GLU A 719 -49.61 -5.33 -24.68
C GLU A 719 -49.04 -3.91 -24.64
N GLY A 720 -49.51 -3.05 -25.54
CA GLY A 720 -48.97 -1.68 -25.72
C GLY A 720 -49.01 -0.78 -24.48
N ASP A 721 -49.99 -0.98 -23.59
CA ASP A 721 -50.08 -0.26 -22.31
C ASP A 721 -48.95 -0.65 -21.35
N ILE A 722 -48.59 -1.94 -21.30
CA ILE A 722 -47.48 -2.45 -20.48
C ILE A 722 -46.15 -1.94 -21.03
N LEU A 723 -45.95 -1.99 -22.34
CA LEU A 723 -44.75 -1.44 -22.98
C LEU A 723 -44.56 0.02 -22.58
N SER A 724 -45.60 0.85 -22.71
CA SER A 724 -45.54 2.27 -22.36
C SER A 724 -45.21 2.51 -20.87
N ALA A 725 -45.67 1.63 -19.98
CA ALA A 725 -45.45 1.75 -18.54
C ALA A 725 -44.02 1.39 -18.09
N ILE A 726 -43.34 0.46 -18.77
CA ILE A 726 -41.98 0.01 -18.40
C ILE A 726 -40.87 0.71 -19.19
N LEU A 727 -41.21 1.35 -20.31
CA LEU A 727 -40.24 1.93 -21.23
C LEU A 727 -39.35 3.03 -20.63
N PRO A 728 -39.82 3.92 -19.72
CA PRO A 728 -38.95 4.90 -19.07
C PRO A 728 -37.77 4.26 -18.30
N ASP A 729 -37.96 3.07 -17.75
CA ASP A 729 -36.93 2.35 -17.00
C ASP A 729 -35.97 1.62 -17.95
N ILE A 730 -36.51 0.92 -18.96
CA ILE A 730 -35.75 0.07 -19.88
C ILE A 730 -34.83 0.89 -20.81
N VAL A 731 -35.23 2.11 -21.20
CA VAL A 731 -34.41 2.99 -22.06
C VAL A 731 -33.14 3.49 -21.35
N LEU A 732 -33.10 3.43 -20.01
CA LEU A 732 -31.94 3.81 -19.20
C LEU A 732 -30.81 2.77 -19.22
N GLY A 733 -31.07 1.57 -19.74
CA GLY A 733 -30.06 0.53 -19.89
C GLY A 733 -30.21 -0.65 -18.92
N GLY A 734 -29.94 -1.83 -19.45
CA GLY A 734 -30.01 -3.12 -18.75
C GLY A 734 -29.08 -4.14 -19.38
N VAL A 735 -28.80 -5.24 -18.67
CA VAL A 735 -27.87 -6.28 -19.14
C VAL A 735 -28.38 -6.93 -20.43
N ARG A 736 -29.70 -7.08 -20.57
CA ARG A 736 -30.36 -7.87 -21.63
C ARG A 736 -31.27 -7.07 -22.57
N ASP A 737 -31.13 -5.74 -22.61
CA ASP A 737 -31.96 -4.85 -23.44
C ASP A 737 -31.97 -5.25 -24.93
N HIS A 738 -30.83 -5.71 -25.45
CA HIS A 738 -30.72 -6.13 -26.84
C HIS A 738 -31.62 -7.33 -27.14
N ALA A 739 -31.59 -8.35 -26.29
CA ALA A 739 -32.44 -9.54 -26.43
C ALA A 739 -33.93 -9.18 -26.26
N PHE A 740 -34.26 -8.31 -25.29
CA PHE A 740 -35.62 -7.83 -25.08
C PHE A 740 -36.15 -7.02 -26.28
N GLY A 741 -35.34 -6.09 -26.80
CA GLY A 741 -35.64 -5.32 -28.00
C GLY A 741 -35.90 -6.20 -29.22
N ARG A 742 -35.09 -7.26 -29.40
CA ARG A 742 -35.29 -8.26 -30.47
C ARG A 742 -36.65 -8.94 -30.35
N GLY A 743 -37.05 -9.35 -29.14
CA GLY A 743 -38.38 -9.91 -28.87
C GLY A 743 -39.52 -8.95 -29.23
N LEU A 744 -39.39 -7.67 -28.89
CA LEU A 744 -40.40 -6.65 -29.22
C LEU A 744 -40.69 -6.59 -30.72
N ALA A 745 -39.64 -6.57 -31.55
CA ALA A 745 -39.79 -6.49 -33.01
C ALA A 745 -40.41 -7.75 -33.62
N LEU A 746 -40.03 -8.93 -33.10
CA LEU A 746 -40.54 -10.22 -33.61
C LEU A 746 -42.06 -10.37 -33.44
N ALA A 747 -42.62 -9.91 -32.32
CA ALA A 747 -44.05 -10.10 -32.02
C ALA A 747 -44.93 -8.84 -32.18
N ALA A 748 -44.36 -7.65 -32.42
CA ALA A 748 -45.12 -6.40 -32.53
C ALA A 748 -46.27 -6.49 -33.57
N PRO A 749 -47.53 -6.19 -33.18
CA PRO A 749 -48.67 -6.18 -34.10
C PRO A 749 -48.53 -5.09 -35.17
N ASN A 750 -48.01 -3.93 -34.78
CA ASN A 750 -47.67 -2.83 -35.66
C ASN A 750 -46.25 -2.33 -35.35
N ILE A 751 -45.30 -2.75 -36.18
CA ILE A 751 -43.87 -2.44 -36.01
C ILE A 751 -43.63 -0.92 -36.06
N ARG A 752 -44.23 -0.20 -37.01
CA ARG A 752 -44.00 1.26 -37.15
C ARG A 752 -44.50 2.04 -35.95
N ALA A 753 -45.68 1.67 -35.42
CA ALA A 753 -46.21 2.27 -34.21
C ALA A 753 -45.33 1.97 -32.99
N THR A 754 -44.87 0.71 -32.86
CA THR A 754 -43.99 0.29 -31.76
C THR A 754 -42.64 1.02 -31.81
N TRP A 755 -42.04 1.13 -33.00
CA TRP A 755 -40.83 1.92 -33.22
C TRP A 755 -41.04 3.39 -32.84
N GLY A 756 -42.15 3.99 -33.25
CA GLY A 756 -42.51 5.36 -32.86
C GLY A 756 -42.54 5.56 -31.35
N VAL A 757 -43.14 4.63 -30.60
CA VAL A 757 -43.18 4.67 -29.12
C VAL A 757 -41.78 4.57 -28.51
N LEU A 758 -40.91 3.70 -29.05
CA LEU A 758 -39.51 3.57 -28.60
C LEU A 758 -38.72 4.86 -28.84
N ILE A 759 -38.88 5.48 -30.02
CA ILE A 759 -38.22 6.74 -30.36
C ILE A 759 -38.73 7.90 -29.51
N ASP A 760 -40.04 7.98 -29.27
CA ASP A 760 -40.63 9.01 -28.41
C ASP A 760 -40.08 8.93 -26.97
N ALA A 761 -39.90 7.73 -26.43
CA ALA A 761 -39.30 7.54 -25.12
C ALA A 761 -37.80 7.87 -25.14
N PHE A 762 -37.08 7.41 -26.17
CA PHE A 762 -35.68 7.75 -26.39
C PHE A 762 -35.47 9.28 -26.41
N ASP A 763 -36.34 10.02 -27.09
CA ASP A 763 -36.27 11.47 -27.23
C ASP A 763 -36.60 12.25 -25.95
N ARG A 764 -37.27 11.62 -24.98
CA ARG A 764 -37.57 12.20 -23.67
C ARG A 764 -36.45 11.97 -22.64
N THR A 765 -35.57 11.00 -22.87
CA THR A 765 -34.49 10.65 -21.94
C THR A 765 -33.26 11.56 -22.13
N PRO A 766 -32.61 12.08 -21.06
CA PRO A 766 -31.39 12.90 -21.14
C PRO A 766 -30.21 12.15 -21.77
N GLN A 767 -29.35 12.88 -22.49
CA GLN A 767 -28.28 12.30 -23.33
C GLN A 767 -27.25 11.45 -22.56
N ASP A 768 -27.00 11.78 -21.30
CA ASP A 768 -25.99 11.13 -20.46
C ASP A 768 -26.45 9.76 -19.91
N HIS A 769 -27.73 9.41 -20.05
CA HIS A 769 -28.34 8.18 -19.53
C HIS A 769 -28.92 7.26 -20.62
N LEU A 770 -28.60 7.51 -21.90
CA LEU A 770 -29.17 6.74 -23.01
C LEU A 770 -28.40 5.45 -23.28
N ASP A 771 -29.10 4.33 -23.19
CA ASP A 771 -28.62 3.05 -23.71
C ASP A 771 -29.17 2.80 -25.12
N THR A 772 -28.30 2.31 -26.00
CA THR A 772 -28.61 2.05 -27.41
C THR A 772 -28.96 0.60 -27.69
N ARG A 773 -28.72 -0.30 -26.73
CA ARG A 773 -28.86 -1.76 -26.89
C ARG A 773 -30.30 -2.18 -27.17
N LEU A 774 -31.29 -1.51 -26.57
CA LEU A 774 -32.71 -1.78 -26.83
C LEU A 774 -33.09 -1.53 -28.30
N LEU A 775 -32.72 -0.35 -28.83
CA LEU A 775 -33.02 0.03 -30.22
C LEU A 775 -32.25 -0.85 -31.22
N SER A 776 -30.99 -1.15 -30.93
CA SER A 776 -30.18 -2.12 -31.69
C SER A 776 -30.85 -3.49 -31.74
N GLY A 777 -31.30 -4.00 -30.60
CA GLY A 777 -32.02 -5.27 -30.51
C GLY A 777 -33.31 -5.27 -31.32
N PHE A 778 -34.09 -4.19 -31.24
CA PHE A 778 -35.33 -4.03 -32.02
C PHE A 778 -35.05 -4.06 -33.53
N ILE A 779 -34.03 -3.34 -33.99
CA ILE A 779 -33.63 -3.35 -35.41
C ILE A 779 -33.15 -4.75 -35.84
N ALA A 780 -32.40 -5.47 -35.00
CA ALA A 780 -31.99 -6.85 -35.29
C ALA A 780 -33.20 -7.79 -35.46
N GLY A 781 -34.17 -7.74 -34.53
CA GLY A 781 -35.39 -8.53 -34.63
C GLY A 781 -36.28 -8.14 -35.81
N LEU A 782 -36.31 -6.86 -36.17
CA LEU A 782 -37.01 -6.38 -37.35
C LEU A 782 -36.35 -6.88 -38.64
N TRP A 783 -35.01 -6.88 -38.71
CA TRP A 783 -34.28 -7.38 -39.86
C TRP A 783 -34.60 -8.84 -40.16
N GLU A 784 -34.78 -9.67 -39.13
CA GLU A 784 -35.19 -11.08 -39.28
C GLU A 784 -36.62 -11.24 -39.80
N ARG A 785 -37.51 -10.28 -39.50
CA ARG A 785 -38.93 -10.35 -39.84
C ARG A 785 -39.27 -9.66 -41.17
N ASP A 786 -38.71 -8.47 -41.41
CA ASP A 786 -38.96 -7.61 -42.57
C ASP A 786 -37.74 -6.68 -42.80
N CYS A 787 -36.82 -7.13 -43.66
CA CYS A 787 -35.59 -6.40 -43.95
C CYS A 787 -35.82 -5.07 -44.70
N GLU A 788 -36.85 -4.98 -45.54
CA GLU A 788 -37.17 -3.73 -46.26
C GLU A 788 -37.71 -2.68 -45.29
N LEU A 789 -38.58 -3.08 -44.35
CA LEU A 789 -39.04 -2.16 -43.32
C LEU A 789 -37.90 -1.73 -42.39
N ALA A 790 -36.97 -2.63 -42.04
CA ALA A 790 -35.75 -2.27 -41.29
C ALA A 790 -34.93 -1.20 -42.04
N HIS A 791 -34.76 -1.35 -43.35
CA HIS A 791 -34.10 -0.35 -44.17
C HIS A 791 -34.82 0.99 -44.18
N GLU A 792 -36.14 1.01 -44.33
CA GLU A 792 -36.91 2.25 -44.30
C GLU A 792 -36.78 2.98 -42.96
N LEU A 793 -36.80 2.27 -41.82
CA LEU A 793 -36.63 2.88 -40.50
C LEU A 793 -35.22 3.43 -40.30
N LEU A 794 -34.20 2.70 -40.75
CA LEU A 794 -32.81 3.18 -40.71
C LEU A 794 -32.59 4.37 -41.66
N ASP A 795 -33.23 4.40 -42.83
CA ASP A 795 -33.20 5.58 -43.72
C ASP A 795 -33.86 6.79 -43.06
N GLY A 796 -34.97 6.57 -42.34
CA GLY A 796 -35.62 7.62 -41.53
C GLY A 796 -34.71 8.19 -40.42
N ALA A 797 -33.80 7.39 -39.87
CA ALA A 797 -32.85 7.86 -38.85
C ALA A 797 -31.82 8.88 -39.37
N LEU A 798 -31.56 8.94 -40.68
CA LEU A 798 -30.71 10.00 -41.28
C LEU A 798 -31.29 11.40 -41.07
N ALA A 799 -32.63 11.52 -41.09
CA ALA A 799 -33.33 12.79 -40.91
C ALA A 799 -33.59 13.12 -39.44
N HIS A 800 -33.27 12.20 -38.51
CA HIS A 800 -33.62 12.32 -37.10
C HIS A 800 -32.42 12.74 -36.24
N LYS A 801 -32.44 13.96 -35.71
CA LYS A 801 -31.30 14.60 -35.01
C LYS A 801 -30.65 13.74 -33.92
N ARG A 802 -31.46 13.00 -33.14
CA ARG A 802 -30.98 12.16 -32.03
C ARG A 802 -30.59 10.73 -32.44
N LEU A 803 -31.07 10.23 -33.59
CA LEU A 803 -30.74 8.88 -34.08
C LEU A 803 -29.58 8.88 -35.06
N LEU A 804 -29.36 9.99 -35.77
CA LEU A 804 -28.23 10.16 -36.69
C LEU A 804 -26.88 9.76 -36.04
N PRO A 805 -26.52 10.20 -34.82
CA PRO A 805 -25.29 9.78 -34.15
C PRO A 805 -25.23 8.28 -33.80
N LEU A 806 -26.38 7.60 -33.75
CA LEU A 806 -26.50 6.19 -33.40
C LEU A 806 -26.53 5.25 -34.61
N LEU A 807 -26.60 5.79 -35.83
CA LEU A 807 -26.64 4.98 -37.04
C LEU A 807 -25.53 3.92 -37.12
N PRO A 808 -24.26 4.19 -36.77
CA PRO A 808 -23.23 3.16 -36.77
C PRO A 808 -23.52 1.99 -35.82
N ILE A 809 -24.15 2.27 -34.68
CA ILE A 809 -24.56 1.24 -33.70
C ILE A 809 -25.76 0.45 -34.24
N LEU A 810 -26.79 1.12 -34.72
CA LEU A 810 -28.01 0.46 -35.23
C LEU A 810 -27.72 -0.38 -36.49
N SER A 811 -26.87 0.13 -37.38
CA SER A 811 -26.43 -0.61 -38.57
C SER A 811 -25.54 -1.81 -38.25
N SER A 812 -24.86 -1.82 -37.09
CA SER A 812 -24.09 -3.00 -36.66
C SER A 812 -24.97 -4.18 -36.23
N SER A 813 -26.26 -3.94 -35.98
CA SER A 813 -27.24 -4.94 -35.56
C SER A 813 -27.89 -5.68 -36.75
N VAL A 814 -27.55 -5.31 -37.99
CA VAL A 814 -28.08 -5.92 -39.23
C VAL A 814 -26.95 -6.40 -40.13
N VAL A 815 -27.31 -7.17 -41.17
CA VAL A 815 -26.37 -7.48 -42.24
C VAL A 815 -26.05 -6.19 -43.00
N LEU A 816 -24.77 -5.81 -43.03
CA LEU A 816 -24.32 -4.65 -43.80
C LEU A 816 -24.36 -4.99 -45.29
N ASP A 817 -25.32 -4.42 -46.00
CA ASP A 817 -25.43 -4.43 -47.44
C ASP A 817 -25.02 -3.08 -48.06
N ASP A 818 -25.09 -2.96 -49.38
CA ASP A 818 -24.72 -1.73 -50.10
C ASP A 818 -25.54 -0.52 -49.65
N ARG A 819 -26.83 -0.70 -49.33
CA ARG A 819 -27.73 0.37 -48.85
C ARG A 819 -27.32 0.86 -47.46
N CYS A 820 -26.97 -0.05 -46.54
CA CYS A 820 -26.47 0.33 -45.21
C CYS A 820 -25.15 1.09 -45.28
N LEU A 821 -24.26 0.71 -46.20
CA LEU A 821 -22.95 1.37 -46.35
C LEU A 821 -23.08 2.77 -46.90
N GLU A 822 -23.92 2.95 -47.92
CA GLU A 822 -24.19 4.28 -48.45
C GLU A 822 -24.83 5.18 -47.38
N ARG A 823 -25.74 4.63 -46.55
CA ARG A 823 -26.30 5.34 -45.40
C ARG A 823 -25.22 5.75 -44.38
N LEU A 824 -24.32 4.84 -44.03
CA LEU A 824 -23.22 5.11 -43.08
C LEU A 824 -22.25 6.17 -43.61
N ARG A 825 -21.99 6.19 -44.92
CA ARG A 825 -21.17 7.21 -45.58
C ARG A 825 -21.87 8.57 -45.64
N GLN A 826 -23.17 8.59 -45.94
CA GLN A 826 -23.98 9.80 -45.86
C GLN A 826 -23.97 10.38 -44.45
N ALA A 827 -24.16 9.53 -43.43
CA ALA A 827 -24.10 9.92 -42.02
C ALA A 827 -22.70 10.49 -41.65
N LEU A 828 -21.62 9.86 -42.12
CA LEU A 828 -20.25 10.33 -41.90
C LEU A 828 -20.02 11.71 -42.54
N ALA A 829 -20.51 11.91 -43.77
CA ALA A 829 -20.38 13.15 -44.52
C ALA A 829 -21.13 14.34 -43.87
N THR A 830 -22.11 14.09 -43.00
CA THR A 830 -22.82 15.18 -42.28
C THR A 830 -21.94 15.91 -41.27
N GLY A 831 -20.86 15.28 -40.80
CA GLY A 831 -20.02 15.80 -39.70
C GLY A 831 -20.71 15.83 -38.32
N GLN A 832 -21.95 15.36 -38.22
CA GLN A 832 -22.74 15.36 -36.97
C GLN A 832 -22.64 14.05 -36.18
N VAL A 833 -22.08 13.00 -36.79
CA VAL A 833 -21.86 11.70 -36.13
C VAL A 833 -20.45 11.65 -35.58
N PRO A 834 -20.27 11.52 -34.25
CA PRO A 834 -18.93 11.36 -33.66
C PRO A 834 -18.25 10.11 -34.22
N VAL A 835 -17.03 10.26 -34.75
CA VAL A 835 -16.34 9.19 -35.47
C VAL A 835 -16.09 7.95 -34.61
N HIS A 836 -15.89 8.10 -33.30
CA HIS A 836 -15.72 6.98 -32.37
C HIS A 836 -16.91 6.01 -32.36
N ARG A 837 -18.11 6.44 -32.75
CA ARG A 837 -19.31 5.59 -32.82
C ARG A 837 -19.18 4.50 -33.90
N TYR A 838 -18.37 4.73 -34.94
CA TYR A 838 -18.10 3.74 -35.99
C TYR A 838 -17.27 2.55 -35.50
N LYS A 839 -16.61 2.65 -34.32
CA LYS A 839 -15.88 1.54 -33.70
C LYS A 839 -16.77 0.32 -33.47
N GLN A 840 -18.08 0.48 -33.41
CA GLN A 840 -19.03 -0.63 -33.21
C GLN A 840 -19.05 -1.64 -34.36
N LEU A 841 -18.67 -1.21 -35.57
CA LEU A 841 -18.50 -2.09 -36.74
C LEU A 841 -17.40 -3.15 -36.56
N MET A 842 -16.52 -2.94 -35.58
CA MET A 842 -15.47 -3.88 -35.19
C MET A 842 -16.03 -5.17 -34.55
N TYR A 843 -17.16 -5.07 -33.84
CA TYR A 843 -17.72 -6.17 -33.06
C TYR A 843 -18.68 -7.04 -33.89
N GLY A 844 -19.02 -8.23 -33.38
CA GLY A 844 -20.11 -9.05 -33.94
C GLY A 844 -19.88 -9.68 -35.31
N ARG A 845 -18.65 -9.66 -35.84
CA ARG A 845 -18.33 -10.08 -37.23
C ARG A 845 -19.09 -9.28 -38.30
N THR A 846 -19.58 -8.09 -37.96
CA THR A 846 -20.45 -7.26 -38.79
C THR A 846 -19.84 -6.97 -40.17
N THR A 847 -18.55 -6.71 -40.22
CA THR A 847 -17.86 -6.41 -41.49
C THR A 847 -17.53 -7.66 -42.31
N SER A 848 -17.67 -8.88 -41.80
CA SER A 848 -17.15 -10.12 -42.42
C SER A 848 -17.87 -10.55 -43.71
N GLN A 849 -19.10 -10.05 -43.94
CA GLN A 849 -19.92 -10.36 -45.12
C GLN A 849 -19.72 -9.36 -46.26
N LEU A 850 -18.99 -8.26 -46.01
CA LEU A 850 -18.73 -7.21 -46.98
C LEU A 850 -17.65 -7.60 -48.00
N SER A 851 -17.78 -7.06 -49.21
CA SER A 851 -16.69 -7.09 -50.19
C SER A 851 -15.56 -6.16 -49.77
N ALA A 852 -14.33 -6.53 -50.13
CA ALA A 852 -13.14 -5.76 -49.78
C ALA A 852 -13.17 -4.34 -50.35
N GLN A 853 -13.68 -4.17 -51.58
CA GLN A 853 -13.71 -2.88 -52.28
C GLN A 853 -14.69 -1.87 -51.64
N ILE A 854 -15.77 -2.34 -51.03
CA ILE A 854 -16.77 -1.45 -50.42
C ILE A 854 -16.34 -1.07 -49.00
N LEU A 855 -15.78 -2.02 -48.26
CA LEU A 855 -15.19 -1.75 -46.95
C LEU A 855 -13.99 -0.78 -47.06
N GLU A 856 -13.20 -0.90 -48.13
CA GLU A 856 -12.10 0.04 -48.46
C GLU A 856 -12.55 1.50 -48.42
N ARG A 857 -13.61 1.82 -49.16
CA ARG A 857 -14.12 3.19 -49.27
C ARG A 857 -14.54 3.74 -47.90
N LEU A 858 -15.27 2.95 -47.11
CA LEU A 858 -15.74 3.38 -45.80
C LEU A 858 -14.60 3.57 -44.81
N VAL A 859 -13.64 2.64 -44.74
CA VAL A 859 -12.50 2.72 -43.80
C VAL A 859 -11.62 3.93 -44.12
N LEU A 860 -11.38 4.22 -45.40
CA LEU A 860 -10.62 5.40 -45.83
C LEU A 860 -11.38 6.70 -45.56
N ASP A 861 -12.70 6.74 -45.78
CA ASP A 861 -13.52 7.92 -45.46
C ASP A 861 -13.52 8.20 -43.94
N ILE A 862 -13.56 7.15 -43.10
CA ILE A 862 -13.44 7.26 -41.63
C ILE A 862 -12.06 7.78 -41.23
N ALA A 863 -10.99 7.24 -41.81
CA ALA A 863 -9.61 7.63 -41.49
C ALA A 863 -9.31 9.11 -41.79
N GLN A 864 -10.05 9.73 -42.72
CA GLN A 864 -9.90 11.15 -43.08
C GLN A 864 -10.61 12.10 -42.10
N GLN A 865 -11.49 11.62 -41.22
CA GLN A 865 -12.16 12.44 -40.22
C GLN A 865 -11.22 12.77 -39.04
N THR A 866 -11.49 13.88 -38.37
CA THR A 866 -10.83 14.24 -37.10
C THR A 866 -11.05 13.12 -36.07
N GLU A 867 -9.99 12.62 -35.43
CA GLU A 867 -9.98 11.47 -34.51
C GLU A 867 -10.39 10.11 -35.13
N GLY A 868 -10.52 10.02 -36.46
CA GLY A 868 -11.01 8.80 -37.14
C GLY A 868 -9.96 7.72 -37.41
N TYR A 869 -8.68 8.06 -37.34
CA TYR A 869 -7.58 7.16 -37.72
C TYR A 869 -7.56 5.85 -36.92
N HIS A 870 -7.60 5.93 -35.58
CA HIS A 870 -7.56 4.72 -34.75
C HIS A 870 -8.83 3.87 -34.89
N VAL A 871 -9.98 4.50 -35.13
CA VAL A 871 -11.24 3.79 -35.42
C VAL A 871 -11.13 2.98 -36.72
N ALA A 872 -10.53 3.55 -37.77
CA ALA A 872 -10.28 2.87 -39.02
C ALA A 872 -9.30 1.68 -38.87
N VAL A 873 -8.23 1.87 -38.08
CA VAL A 873 -7.27 0.81 -37.74
C VAL A 873 -7.94 -0.36 -37.02
N ASP A 874 -8.77 -0.07 -36.02
CA ASP A 874 -9.50 -1.07 -35.22
C ASP A 874 -10.45 -1.91 -36.10
N ILE A 875 -11.24 -1.26 -36.95
CA ILE A 875 -12.17 -1.93 -37.87
C ILE A 875 -11.43 -2.85 -38.85
N LEU A 876 -10.34 -2.35 -39.46
CA LEU A 876 -9.55 -3.13 -40.42
C LEU A 876 -8.86 -4.32 -39.76
N TYR A 877 -8.26 -4.12 -38.59
CA TYR A 877 -7.58 -5.17 -37.84
C TYR A 877 -8.53 -6.32 -37.52
N MET A 878 -9.74 -6.02 -37.05
CA MET A 878 -10.72 -7.06 -36.71
C MET A 878 -11.27 -7.78 -37.93
N ARG A 879 -11.45 -7.09 -39.07
CA ARG A 879 -11.81 -7.75 -40.33
C ARG A 879 -10.72 -8.74 -40.77
N LEU A 880 -9.46 -8.30 -40.84
CA LEU A 880 -8.34 -9.14 -41.27
C LEU A 880 -8.11 -10.33 -40.30
N SER A 881 -8.28 -10.10 -39.00
CA SER A 881 -8.17 -11.16 -37.99
C SER A 881 -9.29 -12.19 -38.13
N THR A 882 -10.52 -11.76 -38.41
CA THR A 882 -11.66 -12.67 -38.65
C THR A 882 -11.44 -13.51 -39.90
N ASP A 883 -11.03 -12.91 -41.02
CA ASP A 883 -10.74 -13.65 -42.26
C ASP A 883 -9.61 -14.67 -42.05
N ARG A 884 -8.59 -14.35 -41.24
CA ARG A 884 -7.51 -15.29 -40.88
C ARG A 884 -8.00 -16.45 -40.01
N ILE A 885 -8.85 -16.20 -39.02
CA ILE A 885 -9.43 -17.24 -38.15
C ILE A 885 -10.30 -18.19 -38.97
N ASP A 886 -11.07 -17.65 -39.92
CA ASP A 886 -11.93 -18.41 -40.83
C ASP A 886 -11.15 -19.12 -41.96
N GLY A 887 -9.82 -18.97 -42.02
CA GLY A 887 -8.97 -19.57 -43.06
C GLY A 887 -9.17 -18.98 -44.46
N ARG A 888 -9.77 -17.79 -44.58
CA ARG A 888 -9.97 -17.09 -45.86
C ARG A 888 -8.68 -16.43 -46.33
N SER A 889 -8.50 -16.37 -47.65
CA SER A 889 -7.39 -15.60 -48.23
C SER A 889 -7.63 -14.11 -47.99
N LEU A 890 -6.60 -13.39 -47.52
CA LEU A 890 -6.68 -11.95 -47.28
C LEU A 890 -6.72 -11.22 -48.62
N ALA A 891 -7.80 -10.49 -48.88
CA ALA A 891 -7.98 -9.75 -50.11
C ALA A 891 -6.89 -8.67 -50.29
N PRO A 892 -6.26 -8.55 -51.47
CA PRO A 892 -5.21 -7.55 -51.74
C PRO A 892 -5.63 -6.13 -51.38
N GLU A 893 -6.89 -5.77 -51.64
CA GLU A 893 -7.45 -4.45 -51.35
C GLU A 893 -7.42 -4.13 -49.85
N LEU A 894 -7.70 -5.12 -48.98
CA LEU A 894 -7.63 -4.91 -47.52
C LEU A 894 -6.20 -4.71 -47.02
N LEU A 895 -5.24 -5.42 -47.63
CA LEU A 895 -3.82 -5.25 -47.33
C LEU A 895 -3.32 -3.88 -47.80
N ASP A 896 -3.82 -3.38 -48.93
CA ASP A 896 -3.48 -2.06 -49.46
C ASP A 896 -4.02 -0.92 -48.59
N ILE A 897 -5.23 -1.06 -48.00
CA ILE A 897 -5.71 -0.14 -46.96
C ILE A 897 -4.75 -0.12 -45.76
N GLY A 898 -4.37 -1.31 -45.27
CA GLY A 898 -3.46 -1.42 -44.13
C GLY A 898 -2.13 -0.73 -44.42
N ARG A 899 -1.57 -0.95 -45.62
CA ARG A 899 -0.37 -0.24 -46.09
C ARG A 899 -0.59 1.27 -46.17
N ALA A 900 -1.73 1.74 -46.65
CA ALA A 900 -2.04 3.17 -46.74
C ALA A 900 -2.10 3.83 -45.35
N LEU A 901 -2.77 3.20 -44.38
CA LEU A 901 -2.86 3.67 -42.99
C LEU A 901 -1.48 3.66 -42.30
N LEU A 902 -0.68 2.62 -42.53
CA LEU A 902 0.65 2.46 -41.94
C LEU A 902 1.69 3.44 -42.48
N ARG A 903 1.51 4.00 -43.69
CA ARG A 903 2.42 5.01 -44.25
C ARG A 903 2.31 6.38 -43.60
N ARG A 904 1.19 6.67 -42.93
CA ARG A 904 0.93 7.94 -42.24
C ARG A 904 0.27 7.68 -40.90
N PRO A 905 0.97 7.03 -39.95
CA PRO A 905 0.39 6.75 -38.66
C PRO A 905 0.16 8.04 -37.88
N ILE A 906 -1.01 8.15 -37.25
CA ILE A 906 -1.27 9.18 -36.25
C ILE A 906 -0.81 8.59 -34.90
N LEU A 907 0.16 9.26 -34.27
CA LEU A 907 0.87 8.79 -33.08
C LEU A 907 0.66 9.76 -31.91
N ARG A 908 -0.59 10.16 -31.68
CA ARG A 908 -1.02 11.09 -30.62
C ARG A 908 -2.24 10.51 -29.90
N ASP A 909 -2.50 10.97 -28.68
CA ASP A 909 -3.64 10.61 -27.83
C ASP A 909 -3.74 9.11 -27.48
N ARG A 910 -3.31 8.76 -26.26
CA ARG A 910 -3.21 7.39 -25.77
C ARG A 910 -4.58 6.68 -25.77
N HIS A 911 -4.80 5.79 -26.75
CA HIS A 911 -5.82 4.74 -26.67
C HIS A 911 -5.19 3.44 -26.14
N ALA A 912 -5.87 2.74 -25.23
CA ALA A 912 -5.34 1.57 -24.53
C ALA A 912 -4.81 0.44 -25.47
N ASP A 913 -5.36 0.31 -26.68
CA ASP A 913 -5.06 -0.78 -27.63
C ASP A 913 -4.30 -0.36 -28.91
N GLY A 914 -3.96 0.93 -29.05
CA GLY A 914 -3.46 1.49 -30.33
C GLY A 914 -2.12 0.92 -30.82
N ASP A 915 -1.14 0.77 -29.93
CA ASP A 915 0.18 0.19 -30.22
C ASP A 915 0.07 -1.28 -30.67
N TYR A 916 -0.75 -2.05 -29.95
CA TYR A 916 -0.99 -3.46 -30.27
C TYR A 916 -1.63 -3.63 -31.65
N ASN A 917 -2.72 -2.91 -31.93
CA ASN A 917 -3.47 -3.04 -33.20
C ASN A 917 -2.61 -2.63 -34.40
N LEU A 918 -1.83 -1.55 -34.29
CA LEU A 918 -0.87 -1.15 -35.32
C LEU A 918 0.21 -2.23 -35.53
N GLY A 919 0.76 -2.78 -34.44
CA GLY A 919 1.72 -3.88 -34.51
C GLY A 919 1.16 -5.14 -35.20
N GLN A 920 -0.13 -5.46 -35.00
CA GLN A 920 -0.79 -6.56 -35.70
C GLN A 920 -1.02 -6.27 -37.19
N LEU A 921 -1.44 -5.05 -37.55
CA LEU A 921 -1.60 -4.66 -38.95
C LEU A 921 -0.27 -4.77 -39.72
N VAL A 922 0.86 -4.42 -39.09
CA VAL A 922 2.18 -4.58 -39.69
C VAL A 922 2.47 -6.03 -40.04
N LYS A 923 2.24 -6.96 -39.10
CA LYS A 923 2.46 -8.41 -39.31
C LYS A 923 1.67 -8.95 -40.49
N LEU A 924 0.50 -8.37 -40.79
CA LEU A 924 -0.39 -8.80 -41.87
C LEU A 924 -0.07 -8.10 -43.20
N CYS A 925 0.11 -6.78 -43.19
CA CYS A 925 0.13 -5.95 -44.40
C CYS A 925 1.54 -5.66 -44.93
N VAL A 926 2.57 -5.76 -44.08
CA VAL A 926 3.97 -5.41 -44.40
C VAL A 926 4.79 -6.67 -44.64
N THR A 927 4.28 -7.55 -45.50
CA THR A 927 4.93 -8.82 -45.87
C THR A 927 5.57 -8.75 -47.27
N GLY A 928 6.78 -9.30 -47.42
CA GLY A 928 7.49 -9.36 -48.69
C GLY A 928 8.33 -8.11 -49.04
N PRO A 929 9.19 -8.19 -50.07
CA PRO A 929 10.21 -7.17 -50.37
C PRO A 929 9.65 -5.82 -50.87
N THR A 930 8.42 -5.79 -51.38
CA THR A 930 7.76 -4.58 -51.89
C THR A 930 7.20 -3.68 -50.78
N ALA A 931 7.13 -4.17 -49.53
CA ALA A 931 6.59 -3.44 -48.39
C ALA A 931 7.64 -2.59 -47.63
N SER A 932 8.90 -2.60 -48.06
CA SER A 932 10.02 -1.84 -47.46
C SER A 932 9.71 -0.35 -47.31
N ARG A 933 9.15 0.28 -48.36
CA ARG A 933 8.76 1.69 -48.35
C ARG A 933 7.71 2.02 -47.29
N VAL A 934 6.77 1.11 -47.02
CA VAL A 934 5.75 1.30 -45.99
C VAL A 934 6.38 1.32 -44.61
N ALA A 935 7.30 0.39 -44.34
CA ALA A 935 8.03 0.35 -43.08
C ALA A 935 8.92 1.58 -42.87
N SER A 936 9.61 2.04 -43.93
CA SER A 936 10.41 3.27 -43.87
C SER A 936 9.55 4.51 -43.62
N ASP A 937 8.44 4.68 -44.35
CA ASP A 937 7.53 5.83 -44.14
C ASP A 937 6.95 5.81 -42.70
N ALA A 938 6.58 4.61 -42.19
CA ALA A 938 6.04 4.43 -40.84
C ALA A 938 7.04 4.78 -39.73
N VAL A 939 8.28 4.28 -39.81
CA VAL A 939 9.29 4.55 -38.78
C VAL A 939 9.78 6.00 -38.80
N ILE A 940 9.82 6.64 -39.98
CA ILE A 940 10.09 8.08 -40.10
C ILE A 940 8.99 8.89 -39.42
N ALA A 941 7.73 8.47 -39.51
CA ALA A 941 6.64 9.13 -38.80
C ALA A 941 6.79 9.00 -37.26
N VAL A 942 7.21 7.84 -36.76
CA VAL A 942 7.53 7.65 -35.33
C VAL A 942 8.64 8.60 -34.89
N ARG A 943 9.74 8.65 -35.64
CA ARG A 943 10.86 9.56 -35.38
C ARG A 943 10.41 11.02 -35.32
N ARG A 944 9.63 11.49 -36.31
CA ARG A 944 9.13 12.87 -36.33
C ARG A 944 8.23 13.20 -35.13
N ALA A 945 7.38 12.27 -34.70
CA ALA A 945 6.52 12.46 -33.54
C ALA A 945 7.32 12.55 -32.23
N ILE A 946 8.45 11.85 -32.14
CA ILE A 946 9.40 11.96 -31.01
C ILE A 946 10.12 13.32 -31.06
N GLU A 947 10.65 13.71 -32.22
CA GLU A 947 11.34 14.99 -32.44
C GLU A 947 10.43 16.19 -32.10
N SER A 948 9.13 16.11 -32.40
CA SER A 948 8.14 17.14 -32.05
C SER A 948 7.60 17.04 -30.62
N ARG A 949 8.10 16.11 -29.81
CA ARG A 949 7.69 15.83 -28.42
C ARG A 949 6.21 15.48 -28.26
N GLU A 950 5.63 14.86 -29.27
CA GLU A 950 4.25 14.38 -29.25
C GLU A 950 4.12 13.00 -28.61
N THR A 951 5.20 12.20 -28.59
CA THR A 951 5.23 10.85 -28.04
C THR A 951 6.65 10.42 -27.65
N HIS A 952 6.79 9.26 -27.01
CA HIS A 952 8.06 8.63 -26.68
C HIS A 952 8.20 7.23 -27.29
N VAL A 953 9.43 6.77 -27.54
CA VAL A 953 9.73 5.44 -28.14
C VAL A 953 9.08 4.28 -27.37
N PHE A 954 9.05 4.36 -26.03
CA PHE A 954 8.49 3.29 -25.20
C PHE A 954 6.96 3.15 -25.33
N GLU A 955 6.27 4.16 -25.85
CA GLU A 955 4.80 4.14 -26.02
C GLU A 955 4.36 3.32 -27.24
N TRP A 956 5.28 3.04 -28.18
CA TRP A 956 5.01 2.34 -29.45
C TRP A 956 5.89 1.09 -29.65
N SER A 957 6.16 0.37 -28.56
CA SER A 957 7.09 -0.76 -28.57
C SER A 957 6.61 -1.91 -29.45
N ASP A 958 5.31 -2.27 -29.42
CA ASP A 958 4.79 -3.42 -30.17
C ASP A 958 4.75 -3.11 -31.67
N PHE A 959 4.42 -1.87 -32.02
CA PHE A 959 4.44 -1.36 -33.37
C PHE A 959 5.86 -1.33 -33.95
N LEU A 960 6.83 -0.76 -33.22
CA LEU A 960 8.23 -0.72 -33.63
C LEU A 960 8.84 -2.12 -33.74
N PHE A 961 8.56 -3.01 -32.79
CA PHE A 961 9.01 -4.41 -32.84
C PHE A 961 8.46 -5.11 -34.09
N ALA A 962 7.17 -4.94 -34.40
CA ALA A 962 6.56 -5.56 -35.58
C ALA A 962 7.14 -5.03 -36.90
N LEU A 963 7.38 -3.71 -37.01
CA LEU A 963 8.01 -3.09 -38.18
C LEU A 963 9.42 -3.64 -38.41
N THR A 964 10.18 -3.73 -37.33
CA THR A 964 11.56 -4.21 -37.33
C THR A 964 11.64 -5.69 -37.68
N LEU A 965 10.71 -6.51 -37.16
CA LEU A 965 10.61 -7.92 -37.50
C LEU A 965 10.27 -8.12 -38.99
N ALA A 966 9.37 -7.30 -39.53
CA ALA A 966 8.88 -7.43 -40.89
C ALA A 966 9.89 -6.94 -41.94
N GLN A 967 10.56 -5.81 -41.70
CA GLN A 967 11.48 -5.15 -42.63
C GLN A 967 12.72 -4.59 -41.92
N PRO A 968 13.58 -5.44 -41.33
CA PRO A 968 14.68 -5.00 -40.47
C PRO A 968 15.63 -4.03 -41.15
N ARG A 969 16.04 -4.30 -42.40
CA ARG A 969 16.94 -3.42 -43.16
C ARG A 969 16.31 -2.05 -43.45
N ALA A 970 15.07 -2.03 -43.93
CA ALA A 970 14.38 -0.78 -44.29
C ALA A 970 14.15 0.14 -43.08
N VAL A 971 13.94 -0.45 -41.89
CA VAL A 971 13.82 0.28 -40.63
C VAL A 971 15.18 0.84 -40.19
N LEU A 972 16.23 0.02 -40.20
CA LEU A 972 17.59 0.45 -39.83
C LEU A 972 18.12 1.55 -40.77
N ASP A 973 17.91 1.44 -42.07
CA ASP A 973 18.30 2.45 -43.06
C ASP A 973 17.51 3.75 -42.88
N ALA A 974 16.20 3.67 -42.61
CA ALA A 974 15.38 4.86 -42.41
C ALA A 974 15.72 5.62 -41.12
N LEU A 975 16.10 4.91 -40.05
CA LEU A 975 16.49 5.52 -38.78
C LEU A 975 17.93 6.03 -38.79
N PHE A 976 18.87 5.25 -39.33
CA PHE A 976 20.32 5.48 -39.15
C PHE A 976 21.15 5.56 -40.45
N GLY A 977 20.54 5.31 -41.62
CA GLY A 977 21.23 5.26 -42.91
C GLY A 977 21.54 6.61 -43.55
N GLY A 978 21.08 7.74 -42.97
CA GLY A 978 21.38 9.08 -43.47
C GLY A 978 22.87 9.43 -43.36
N ASN A 979 23.37 10.34 -44.20
CA ASN A 979 24.79 10.76 -44.21
C ASN A 979 25.13 11.86 -43.18
N ASN A 980 24.13 12.46 -42.54
CA ASN A 980 24.31 13.50 -41.53
C ASN A 980 24.64 12.87 -40.17
N THR A 981 25.82 13.18 -39.64
CA THR A 981 26.30 12.64 -38.35
C THR A 981 25.45 13.13 -37.18
N GLU A 982 25.06 14.42 -37.14
CA GLU A 982 24.28 14.99 -36.04
C GLU A 982 22.88 14.37 -35.96
N GLU A 983 22.19 14.24 -37.10
CA GLU A 983 20.87 13.60 -37.16
C GLU A 983 20.90 12.12 -36.75
N ARG A 984 22.03 11.44 -36.98
CA ARG A 984 22.21 10.04 -36.58
C ARG A 984 22.46 9.92 -35.09
N GLU A 985 23.26 10.80 -34.50
CA GLU A 985 23.51 10.82 -33.05
C GLU A 985 22.23 11.10 -32.26
N VAL A 986 21.41 12.05 -32.73
CA VAL A 986 20.08 12.32 -32.15
C VAL A 986 19.18 11.09 -32.23
N ALA A 987 19.10 10.43 -33.39
CA ALA A 987 18.30 9.22 -33.55
C ALA A 987 18.79 8.07 -32.64
N VAL A 988 20.10 7.93 -32.44
CA VAL A 988 20.65 6.94 -31.50
C VAL A 988 20.23 7.25 -30.06
N ALA A 989 20.27 8.51 -29.63
CA ALA A 989 19.85 8.91 -28.29
C ALA A 989 18.35 8.69 -28.05
N GLU A 990 17.50 8.99 -29.05
CA GLU A 990 16.06 8.86 -28.94
C GLU A 990 15.60 7.39 -28.93
N PHE A 991 16.21 6.52 -29.73
CA PHE A 991 15.81 5.12 -29.91
C PHE A 991 16.59 4.13 -29.01
N GLN A 992 17.28 4.64 -27.99
CA GLN A 992 17.96 3.81 -27.00
C GLN A 992 16.97 3.00 -26.15
N PRO A 993 17.30 1.75 -25.76
CA PRO A 993 16.43 0.92 -24.95
C PRO A 993 16.25 1.47 -23.53
N THR A 994 15.03 1.50 -23.01
CA THR A 994 14.71 1.86 -21.61
C THR A 994 14.43 0.61 -20.77
N ALA A 995 14.88 0.60 -19.52
CA ALA A 995 15.12 -0.63 -18.76
C ALA A 995 13.90 -1.33 -18.13
N HIS A 996 12.64 -0.91 -18.35
CA HIS A 996 11.61 -1.26 -17.36
C HIS A 996 10.34 -2.03 -17.72
N LEU A 997 9.79 -2.13 -18.94
CA LEU A 997 8.46 -2.79 -19.05
C LEU A 997 8.14 -3.60 -20.32
N ARG A 998 8.96 -3.61 -21.38
CA ARG A 998 8.66 -4.32 -22.64
C ARG A 998 9.94 -4.76 -23.40
N PRO A 999 9.90 -5.81 -24.25
CA PRO A 999 11.08 -6.26 -25.01
C PRO A 999 11.60 -5.16 -25.95
N ASN A 1000 12.93 -5.09 -26.10
CA ASN A 1000 13.57 -4.11 -26.97
C ASN A 1000 13.23 -4.40 -28.44
N TRP A 1001 12.82 -3.39 -29.20
CA TRP A 1001 12.50 -3.51 -30.63
C TRP A 1001 13.68 -4.06 -31.46
N MET A 1002 14.93 -3.84 -31.02
CA MET A 1002 16.13 -4.39 -31.66
C MET A 1002 16.26 -5.91 -31.53
N GLU A 1003 15.59 -6.54 -30.57
CA GLU A 1003 15.58 -8.00 -30.44
C GLU A 1003 14.85 -8.67 -31.61
N ALA A 1004 14.01 -7.93 -32.33
CA ALA A 1004 13.35 -8.41 -33.54
C ALA A 1004 14.30 -8.56 -34.74
N VAL A 1005 15.47 -7.93 -34.75
CA VAL A 1005 16.42 -8.01 -35.87
C VAL A 1005 17.21 -9.32 -35.77
N PRO A 1006 17.18 -10.20 -36.78
CA PRO A 1006 18.06 -11.37 -36.79
C PRO A 1006 19.53 -10.97 -36.80
N ALA A 1007 20.36 -11.60 -35.98
CA ALA A 1007 21.76 -11.18 -35.79
C ALA A 1007 22.57 -11.18 -37.10
N ASP A 1008 22.38 -12.16 -37.98
CA ASP A 1008 23.01 -12.19 -39.31
C ASP A 1008 22.64 -10.99 -40.19
N THR A 1009 21.38 -10.54 -40.10
CA THR A 1009 20.89 -9.36 -40.83
C THR A 1009 21.51 -8.08 -40.26
N LEU A 1010 21.62 -7.98 -38.94
CA LEU A 1010 22.28 -6.85 -38.28
C LEU A 1010 23.76 -6.76 -38.67
N ILE A 1011 24.50 -7.87 -38.68
CA ILE A 1011 25.92 -7.90 -39.07
C ILE A 1011 26.08 -7.57 -40.55
N ALA A 1012 25.24 -8.11 -41.43
CA ALA A 1012 25.27 -7.78 -42.85
C ALA A 1012 25.01 -6.30 -43.11
N TRP A 1013 24.06 -5.69 -42.38
CA TRP A 1013 23.81 -4.25 -42.44
C TRP A 1013 25.00 -3.43 -41.92
N CYS A 1014 25.64 -3.88 -40.83
CA CYS A 1014 26.84 -3.24 -40.29
C CYS A 1014 28.03 -3.30 -41.27
N ALA A 1015 28.16 -4.37 -42.05
CA ALA A 1015 29.26 -4.57 -42.99
C ALA A 1015 29.24 -3.62 -44.20
N GLU A 1016 28.11 -2.98 -44.50
CA GLU A 1016 27.99 -2.01 -45.61
C GLU A 1016 28.67 -0.66 -45.30
N ASP A 1017 28.69 -0.25 -44.02
CA ASP A 1017 29.54 0.85 -43.53
C ASP A 1017 30.12 0.45 -42.17
N PRO A 1018 31.22 -0.32 -42.18
CA PRO A 1018 31.76 -0.91 -40.97
C PRO A 1018 32.30 0.10 -39.95
N THR A 1019 32.59 1.33 -40.40
CA THR A 1019 33.18 2.36 -39.54
C THR A 1019 32.14 3.05 -38.66
N ILE A 1020 30.90 3.14 -39.14
CA ILE A 1020 29.80 3.84 -38.47
C ILE A 1020 28.79 2.85 -37.88
N ARG A 1021 28.33 1.88 -38.69
CA ARG A 1021 27.14 1.07 -38.35
C ARG A 1021 27.35 0.09 -37.21
N PHE A 1022 28.57 -0.44 -37.02
CA PHE A 1022 28.89 -1.28 -35.86
C PHE A 1022 28.76 -0.53 -34.51
N VAL A 1023 29.16 0.75 -34.47
CA VAL A 1023 29.05 1.58 -33.25
C VAL A 1023 27.60 1.98 -33.00
N VAL A 1024 26.86 2.31 -34.05
CA VAL A 1024 25.42 2.59 -33.98
C VAL A 1024 24.65 1.38 -33.44
N ALA A 1025 24.89 0.19 -34.01
CA ALA A 1025 24.26 -1.04 -33.56
C ALA A 1025 24.57 -1.33 -32.08
N ALA A 1026 25.82 -1.18 -31.65
CA ALA A 1026 26.23 -1.36 -30.25
C ALA A 1026 25.50 -0.39 -29.29
N SER A 1027 25.11 0.79 -29.77
CA SER A 1027 24.43 1.80 -28.96
C SER A 1027 22.94 1.53 -28.73
N ILE A 1028 22.31 0.69 -29.57
CA ILE A 1028 20.85 0.49 -29.56
C ILE A 1028 20.41 -0.95 -29.25
N VAL A 1029 21.28 -1.95 -29.39
CA VAL A 1029 20.95 -3.34 -29.02
C VAL A 1029 20.84 -3.52 -27.50
N THR A 1030 20.06 -4.52 -27.08
CA THR A 1030 20.16 -5.05 -25.71
C THR A 1030 21.53 -5.71 -25.58
N PHE A 1031 22.39 -5.22 -24.67
CA PHE A 1031 23.77 -5.71 -24.57
C PHE A 1031 23.93 -6.87 -23.57
N ALA A 1032 23.09 -6.96 -22.54
CA ALA A 1032 23.12 -8.04 -21.56
C ALA A 1032 21.74 -8.50 -21.09
N HIS A 1033 21.65 -9.76 -20.64
CA HIS A 1033 20.51 -10.34 -19.91
C HIS A 1033 20.97 -10.73 -18.48
N GLY A 1034 20.08 -10.62 -17.49
CA GLY A 1034 20.41 -10.92 -16.08
C GLY A 1034 20.82 -9.68 -15.28
N GLY A 1035 20.47 -9.65 -13.99
CA GLY A 1035 20.55 -8.48 -13.10
C GLY A 1035 19.32 -8.30 -12.19
N GLN A 1036 18.23 -9.04 -12.44
CA GLN A 1036 17.10 -9.17 -11.50
C GLN A 1036 17.25 -10.50 -10.73
N ASN A 1037 17.01 -10.47 -9.42
CA ASN A 1037 17.12 -11.62 -8.49
C ASN A 1037 18.54 -12.18 -8.26
N GLY A 1038 19.60 -11.38 -8.42
CA GLY A 1038 20.95 -11.71 -7.95
C GLY A 1038 21.80 -12.62 -8.85
N ALA A 1039 21.37 -12.88 -10.09
CA ALA A 1039 22.19 -13.57 -11.09
C ALA A 1039 23.10 -12.58 -11.86
N PRO A 1040 24.38 -12.91 -12.13
CA PRO A 1040 25.30 -12.03 -12.85
C PRO A 1040 24.85 -11.81 -14.31
N PRO A 1041 25.06 -10.61 -14.88
CA PRO A 1041 24.69 -10.32 -16.25
C PRO A 1041 25.55 -11.10 -17.25
N VAL A 1042 24.93 -11.47 -18.39
CA VAL A 1042 25.57 -12.21 -19.49
C VAL A 1042 25.32 -11.48 -20.81
N TRP A 1043 26.33 -11.43 -21.69
CA TRP A 1043 26.23 -10.82 -23.02
C TRP A 1043 25.14 -11.46 -23.88
N THR A 1044 24.34 -10.64 -24.56
CA THR A 1044 23.36 -11.12 -25.55
C THR A 1044 24.04 -11.67 -26.81
N ASP A 1045 23.31 -12.45 -27.62
CA ASP A 1045 23.82 -12.94 -28.91
C ASP A 1045 24.21 -11.79 -29.85
N HIS A 1046 23.39 -10.73 -29.94
CA HIS A 1046 23.70 -9.54 -30.73
C HIS A 1046 25.00 -8.86 -30.27
N ALA A 1047 25.20 -8.69 -28.96
CA ALA A 1047 26.43 -8.08 -28.44
C ALA A 1047 27.67 -8.94 -28.74
N ARG A 1048 27.57 -10.26 -28.55
CA ARG A 1048 28.66 -11.21 -28.86
C ARG A 1048 29.03 -11.21 -30.35
N MET A 1049 28.03 -11.16 -31.24
CA MET A 1049 28.26 -11.10 -32.68
C MET A 1049 28.83 -9.76 -33.13
N LEU A 1050 28.37 -8.64 -32.57
CA LEU A 1050 28.94 -7.32 -32.87
C LEU A 1050 30.39 -7.22 -32.42
N LEU A 1051 30.72 -7.71 -31.22
CA LEU A 1051 32.10 -7.72 -30.71
C LEU A 1051 33.01 -8.61 -31.56
N SER A 1052 32.54 -9.77 -32.04
CA SER A 1052 33.37 -10.66 -32.84
C SER A 1052 33.58 -10.18 -34.28
N ALA A 1053 32.54 -9.63 -34.92
CA ALA A 1053 32.56 -9.24 -36.34
C ALA A 1053 33.08 -7.82 -36.62
N ALA A 1054 33.16 -6.94 -35.61
CA ALA A 1054 33.56 -5.55 -35.81
C ALA A 1054 35.03 -5.42 -36.26
N PRO A 1055 35.33 -4.57 -37.28
CA PRO A 1055 36.70 -4.26 -37.68
C PRO A 1055 37.47 -3.50 -36.59
N ASN A 1056 36.77 -2.66 -35.82
CA ASN A 1056 37.31 -1.97 -34.66
C ASN A 1056 36.50 -2.36 -33.41
N LYS A 1057 36.96 -3.43 -32.75
CA LYS A 1057 36.31 -3.98 -31.55
C LYS A 1057 36.40 -3.04 -30.35
N GLU A 1058 37.42 -2.18 -30.29
CA GLU A 1058 37.60 -1.20 -29.22
C GLU A 1058 36.44 -0.20 -29.20
N ARG A 1059 36.05 0.36 -30.35
CA ARG A 1059 34.93 1.30 -30.43
C ARG A 1059 33.58 0.68 -30.09
N VAL A 1060 33.38 -0.59 -30.43
CA VAL A 1060 32.15 -1.33 -30.10
C VAL A 1060 32.08 -1.62 -28.60
N LEU A 1061 33.20 -2.06 -28.00
CA LEU A 1061 33.27 -2.28 -26.56
C LEU A 1061 33.10 -0.95 -25.79
N ALA A 1062 33.63 0.16 -26.29
CA ALA A 1062 33.46 1.49 -25.70
C ALA A 1062 31.97 1.87 -25.61
N ALA A 1063 31.24 1.70 -26.71
CA ALA A 1063 29.80 2.00 -26.77
C ALA A 1063 28.98 1.14 -25.79
N PHE A 1064 29.41 -0.09 -25.47
CA PHE A 1064 28.78 -0.90 -24.42
C PHE A 1064 29.15 -0.41 -23.02
N ILE A 1065 30.42 -0.07 -22.77
CA ILE A 1065 30.89 0.42 -21.47
C ILE A 1065 30.17 1.72 -21.08
N ASP A 1066 29.95 2.63 -22.03
CA ASP A 1066 29.22 3.90 -21.79
C ASP A 1066 27.79 3.65 -21.29
N ARG A 1067 27.22 2.46 -21.57
CA ARG A 1067 25.86 2.06 -21.21
C ARG A 1067 25.80 1.18 -19.95
N PHE A 1068 26.93 0.91 -19.28
CA PHE A 1068 26.93 0.16 -18.01
C PHE A 1068 26.27 0.95 -16.89
N TRP A 1069 26.24 2.28 -17.00
CA TRP A 1069 25.54 3.18 -16.09
C TRP A 1069 24.09 3.39 -16.52
N PRO A 1070 23.10 3.00 -15.71
CA PRO A 1070 21.71 3.24 -16.06
C PRO A 1070 21.37 4.73 -15.95
N SER A 1071 20.49 5.20 -16.85
CA SER A 1071 19.89 6.54 -16.84
C SER A 1071 18.64 6.64 -15.97
N SER A 1072 18.03 5.50 -15.64
CA SER A 1072 16.91 5.34 -14.70
C SER A 1072 17.10 4.02 -13.94
N TRP A 1073 16.91 4.03 -12.63
CA TRP A 1073 17.12 2.84 -11.78
C TRP A 1073 16.24 2.89 -10.52
N SER A 1074 16.13 1.75 -9.85
CA SER A 1074 15.62 1.63 -8.48
C SER A 1074 16.66 0.92 -7.62
N GLY A 1075 16.83 1.36 -6.37
CA GLY A 1075 17.91 0.91 -5.49
C GLY A 1075 19.25 1.59 -5.80
N SER A 1076 20.36 0.88 -5.67
CA SER A 1076 21.71 1.43 -5.90
C SER A 1076 22.08 1.40 -7.38
N ARG A 1077 22.36 2.58 -7.93
CA ARG A 1077 22.92 2.78 -9.27
C ARG A 1077 24.32 2.17 -9.37
N ALA A 1078 25.11 2.33 -8.30
CA ALA A 1078 26.46 1.80 -8.21
C ALA A 1078 26.48 0.27 -8.28
N ALA A 1079 25.52 -0.41 -7.63
CA ALA A 1079 25.39 -1.87 -7.69
C ALA A 1079 25.07 -2.37 -9.12
N ILE A 1080 24.19 -1.68 -9.85
CA ILE A 1080 23.85 -2.03 -11.24
C ILE A 1080 25.08 -1.87 -12.15
N ALA A 1081 25.83 -0.77 -12.00
CA ALA A 1081 27.05 -0.54 -12.75
C ALA A 1081 28.16 -1.56 -12.42
N GLU A 1082 28.26 -1.98 -11.15
CA GLU A 1082 29.20 -3.01 -10.69
C GLU A 1082 28.87 -4.39 -11.25
N ASP A 1083 27.59 -4.77 -11.26
CA ASP A 1083 27.16 -6.02 -11.88
C ASP A 1083 27.45 -6.00 -13.40
N ASN A 1084 27.13 -4.91 -14.09
CA ASN A 1084 27.44 -4.75 -15.52
C ASN A 1084 28.95 -4.80 -15.80
N ALA A 1085 29.79 -4.25 -14.91
CA ALA A 1085 31.25 -4.27 -15.08
C ALA A 1085 31.82 -5.70 -15.13
N ARG A 1086 31.15 -6.69 -14.51
CA ARG A 1086 31.54 -8.12 -14.57
C ARG A 1086 31.47 -8.70 -15.97
N LEU A 1087 30.73 -8.08 -16.89
CA LEU A 1087 30.72 -8.48 -18.31
C LEU A 1087 32.11 -8.36 -18.95
N LEU A 1088 32.99 -7.50 -18.42
CA LEU A 1088 34.39 -7.39 -18.86
C LEU A 1088 35.29 -8.54 -18.37
N ASP A 1089 34.79 -9.41 -17.48
CA ASP A 1089 35.45 -10.64 -17.05
C ASP A 1089 34.98 -11.88 -17.83
N SER A 1090 34.05 -11.71 -18.78
CA SER A 1090 33.50 -12.82 -19.54
C SER A 1090 34.52 -13.43 -20.50
N SER A 1091 34.36 -14.72 -20.79
CA SER A 1091 35.26 -15.46 -21.69
C SER A 1091 35.27 -14.87 -23.10
N GLU A 1092 34.17 -14.27 -23.55
CA GLU A 1092 34.03 -13.62 -24.86
C GLU A 1092 34.92 -12.39 -25.00
N VAL A 1093 35.05 -11.58 -23.95
CA VAL A 1093 35.93 -10.40 -23.94
C VAL A 1093 37.38 -10.83 -23.71
N LEU A 1094 37.64 -11.79 -22.83
CA LEU A 1094 38.99 -12.28 -22.52
C LEU A 1094 39.64 -13.04 -23.69
N ALA A 1095 38.84 -13.62 -24.58
CA ALA A 1095 39.32 -14.28 -25.81
C ALA A 1095 39.86 -13.29 -26.87
N LEU A 1096 39.66 -11.98 -26.70
CA LEU A 1096 40.09 -10.93 -27.62
C LEU A 1096 41.36 -10.21 -27.09
N PRO A 1097 42.58 -10.67 -27.45
CA PRO A 1097 43.82 -10.15 -26.88
C PRO A 1097 44.09 -8.68 -27.19
N GLU A 1098 43.56 -8.16 -28.31
CA GLU A 1098 43.65 -6.75 -28.71
C GLU A 1098 42.92 -5.79 -27.76
N LEU A 1099 41.89 -6.26 -27.05
CA LEU A 1099 41.11 -5.42 -26.12
C LEU A 1099 41.70 -5.36 -24.70
N LYS A 1100 42.73 -6.16 -24.39
CA LYS A 1100 43.29 -6.25 -23.02
C LYS A 1100 43.68 -4.90 -22.41
N PRO A 1101 44.39 -3.99 -23.12
CA PRO A 1101 44.75 -2.69 -22.56
C PRO A 1101 43.52 -1.84 -22.21
N MET A 1102 42.54 -1.80 -23.11
CA MET A 1102 41.30 -1.05 -22.94
C MET A 1102 40.44 -1.61 -21.81
N VAL A 1103 40.28 -2.93 -21.73
CA VAL A 1103 39.52 -3.60 -20.65
C VAL A 1103 40.13 -3.30 -19.29
N MET A 1104 41.47 -3.33 -19.18
CA MET A 1104 42.16 -3.02 -17.93
C MET A 1104 41.95 -1.56 -17.52
N GLN A 1105 42.03 -0.62 -18.47
CA GLN A 1105 41.78 0.79 -18.21
C GLN A 1105 40.31 1.08 -17.86
N ALA A 1106 39.36 0.44 -18.56
CA ALA A 1106 37.93 0.57 -18.29
C ALA A 1106 37.56 0.03 -16.90
N LYS A 1107 38.11 -1.13 -16.50
CA LYS A 1107 37.92 -1.68 -15.14
C LYS A 1107 38.42 -0.73 -14.06
N LEU A 1108 39.60 -0.13 -14.25
CA LEU A 1108 40.13 0.85 -13.30
C LEU A 1108 39.25 2.10 -13.19
N THR A 1109 38.78 2.61 -14.33
CA THR A 1109 37.93 3.81 -14.39
C THR A 1109 36.57 3.54 -13.77
N LEU A 1110 35.89 2.46 -14.18
CA LEU A 1110 34.60 2.04 -13.63
C LEU A 1110 34.70 1.76 -12.13
N ALA A 1111 35.75 1.09 -11.65
CA ALA A 1111 35.92 0.85 -10.22
C ALA A 1111 36.07 2.16 -9.42
N ALA A 1112 36.80 3.15 -9.95
CA ALA A 1112 36.94 4.46 -9.31
C ALA A 1112 35.61 5.24 -9.30
N ASP A 1113 34.86 5.21 -10.42
CA ASP A 1113 33.58 5.90 -10.54
C ASP A 1113 32.46 5.23 -9.74
N ILE A 1114 32.40 3.89 -9.70
CA ILE A 1114 31.49 3.11 -8.84
C ILE A 1114 31.75 3.43 -7.38
N GLU A 1115 33.01 3.48 -6.96
CA GLU A 1115 33.35 3.84 -5.59
C GLU A 1115 32.97 5.30 -5.26
N LYS A 1116 33.13 6.23 -6.21
CA LYS A 1116 32.70 7.62 -6.06
C LYS A 1116 31.18 7.75 -5.95
N GLU A 1117 30.42 7.08 -6.82
CA GLU A 1117 28.96 7.08 -6.80
C GLU A 1117 28.44 6.40 -5.53
N ARG A 1118 29.02 5.25 -5.13
CA ARG A 1118 28.68 4.57 -3.88
C ARG A 1118 28.90 5.46 -2.66
N ARG A 1119 29.99 6.25 -2.65
CA ARG A 1119 30.20 7.27 -1.60
C ARG A 1119 29.17 8.37 -1.65
N TRP A 1120 28.75 8.81 -2.83
CA TRP A 1120 27.69 9.81 -2.97
C TRP A 1120 26.33 9.25 -2.50
N GLU A 1121 25.92 8.05 -2.94
CA GLU A 1121 24.73 7.34 -2.48
C GLU A 1121 24.77 7.16 -0.96
N THR A 1122 25.91 6.68 -0.43
CA THR A 1122 26.11 6.53 1.02
C THR A 1122 26.00 7.86 1.75
N ASN A 1123 26.57 8.96 1.23
CA ASN A 1123 26.46 10.28 1.84
C ASN A 1123 25.04 10.85 1.75
N HIS A 1124 24.33 10.62 0.65
CA HIS A 1124 22.96 11.07 0.43
C HIS A 1124 21.97 10.31 1.31
N ASP A 1125 22.12 8.98 1.39
CA ASP A 1125 21.40 8.13 2.33
C ASP A 1125 21.76 8.50 3.77
N GLN A 1126 23.02 8.80 4.08
CA GLN A 1126 23.41 9.34 5.39
C GLN A 1126 22.83 10.74 5.68
N GLU A 1127 22.55 11.58 4.68
CA GLU A 1127 21.90 12.88 4.88
C GLU A 1127 20.38 12.74 5.10
N MET A 1128 19.75 11.75 4.45
CA MET A 1128 18.33 11.40 4.58
C MET A 1128 18.05 10.59 5.85
N ASP A 1129 18.76 9.49 6.08
CA ASP A 1129 18.69 8.64 7.28
C ASP A 1129 19.38 9.27 8.49
N GLY A 1130 20.24 10.27 8.27
CA GLY A 1130 20.92 11.02 9.31
C GLY A 1130 20.06 12.07 10.00
N ARG A 1131 18.81 12.29 9.58
CA ARG A 1131 17.88 13.19 10.27
C ARG A 1131 16.96 12.39 11.20
N PHE A 1132 16.44 13.05 12.23
CA PHE A 1132 15.42 12.48 13.10
C PHE A 1132 13.99 12.76 12.59
N GLU A 1133 13.85 13.69 11.63
CA GLU A 1133 12.59 14.27 11.14
C GLU A 1133 11.88 13.40 10.10
#